data_AF-A0A9N8ZUC1-F1
#
_entry.id   AF-A0A9N8ZUC1-F1
#
_cell.length_a   1.000
_cell.length_b   1.000
_cell.length_c   1.000
_cell.angle_alpha   90.00
_cell.angle_beta   90.00
_cell.angle_gamma   90.00
#
_symmetry.space_group_name_H-M   'P 1'
#
loop_
_entity.id
_entity.type
_entity.pdbx_description
1 polymer ?
#
loop_
_entity_poly.entity_id
_entity_poly.type
_entity_poly.pdbx_seq_one_letter_code
_entity_poly.pdbx_strand_id
1 'polypeptide(L)'
;MKQHKVQLETTLDASSVNTKVNKTTTHHYFNSHSDGNLRPAPTMPRRHIGISVFNTRGDISNYQIYGNDYFDRTFAKQVATSKREQLLRKLMGILATSVIGALLFYIWFTSNQDLSPRNASPEVISSVSSPYTSDQILFYRILGNDLPPRHKTGQTLQNVKFILDNEPKFPNTKKWWILNRVVDKEYEKALITLLDEHKQDYIRIPFKAEEYLKQDFRLEDFPEPDFFHSDEYRRFSKTAKLRTLDHTYHEKNLYAMNNNGGRNTALIHGKSQPGARWIMPFDGNCFLTANAFAEIFSRLEEWGDHYKYFIVPMARLLNNTDLLTGSDSRPITPEEPQIIFRNDAEDSYNPKMRYGRRSKLELLWRLGVNSPHKFSIKAAVPWERETEEIQFSREKDHYKSIGWVFRLFSGQALQEENKKEALSLRVFNRLLAIQNFLDGIDEQLARAHGFDSKRLFQYDEKLLNHAQLRYWSGDAKFSSVIDHLIAKADNMVSFITTMFKESELQINDNLTARYHELRGSNEELLLSTNTENSTDTTSVEAVQNINSLVEDSSERELQLSSSETPTLTKEKMIIPENISLSVLFENVTTLTLANYFSSQVTYARWAANLIRTFLLSSYSIGDENDLEVTKYNTELDAINDEGYSFPSLNKVPRAPQKFLKYKSQEFIQELHEVNPSSFLDACRLLHRSHALTHKEYIDLISLASDWLEYLVNSPKGIDIARLRDHRSTLYDLQVTSLAAFVDDLRLYLRVVNRLRMRIGKHFYIANSANPSSITQPQEITLVQNEIAQGRIKKLEFNEYEFRYTTLNLQYWMLLTRGIQNAGVGADLWQYTAKEGQRLSRAMMGHLELNEDRLENDMLKPLLHIAQTAHQTSDEKRGIWHEHGDEHDYFQHFLKNIGGKLDIFKNNYPSSSSSPDSIIDLRVGIGAEARRQGIPPFWMLGVA
;
A
#
# COMPACT_ATOMS: atom_id res chain seq x y z
N MET A 1 -57.17 -13.56 69.34
CA MET A 1 -56.50 -14.73 68.73
C MET A 1 -55.29 -14.24 67.94
N LYS A 2 -54.18 -15.02 67.89
CA LYS A 2 -52.95 -14.87 67.05
C LYS A 2 -52.59 -13.43 66.57
N GLN A 3 -51.58 -12.75 67.12
CA GLN A 3 -50.12 -12.98 66.97
C GLN A 3 -49.64 -13.17 65.51
N HIS A 4 -48.41 -12.83 65.10
CA HIS A 4 -47.47 -11.68 65.29
C HIS A 4 -46.11 -12.12 64.68
N LYS A 5 -45.25 -11.16 64.37
CA LYS A 5 -43.80 -11.34 64.13
C LYS A 5 -43.12 -12.25 65.15
N VAL A 6 -42.03 -12.90 64.76
CA VAL A 6 -40.86 -13.21 65.63
C VAL A 6 -39.59 -13.41 64.76
N GLN A 7 -38.41 -13.10 65.31
CA GLN A 7 -37.07 -13.37 64.74
C GLN A 7 -36.57 -14.75 65.22
N LEU A 8 -35.34 -15.15 64.88
CA LEU A 8 -34.36 -15.96 65.66
C LEU A 8 -33.27 -16.43 64.65
N GLU A 9 -31.98 -16.12 64.76
CA GLU A 9 -30.95 -16.32 65.82
C GLU A 9 -30.17 -17.64 65.63
N THR A 10 -28.88 -17.57 65.26
CA THR A 10 -27.63 -17.74 66.09
C THR A 10 -27.33 -19.22 66.45
N THR A 11 -26.10 -19.72 66.57
CA THR A 11 -24.83 -19.18 67.11
C THR A 11 -23.55 -19.80 66.47
N LEU A 12 -22.42 -19.06 66.57
CA LEU A 12 -21.01 -19.40 66.95
C LEU A 12 -20.44 -20.85 66.74
N ASP A 13 -19.14 -21.10 66.53
CA ASP A 13 -17.93 -20.25 66.70
C ASP A 13 -16.69 -20.72 65.85
N ALA A 14 -15.63 -19.89 65.83
CA ALA A 14 -14.18 -20.15 65.56
C ALA A 14 -13.77 -21.09 64.39
N SER A 15 -12.93 -20.66 63.43
CA SER A 15 -11.58 -20.12 63.68
C SER A 15 -10.87 -19.56 62.42
N SER A 16 -10.01 -18.54 62.64
CA SER A 16 -8.73 -18.12 61.99
C SER A 16 -8.34 -18.57 60.54
N VAL A 17 -7.56 -17.83 59.71
CA VAL A 17 -6.63 -16.69 59.88
C VAL A 17 -6.72 -15.72 58.67
N ASN A 18 -6.38 -14.44 58.84
CA ASN A 18 -6.19 -13.46 57.75
C ASN A 18 -5.06 -13.83 56.76
N THR A 19 -5.18 -13.42 55.49
CA THR A 19 -3.99 -13.10 54.67
C THR A 19 -4.26 -11.92 53.71
N LYS A 20 -3.49 -10.84 53.88
CA LYS A 20 -3.47 -9.71 52.93
C LYS A 20 -2.51 -10.04 51.79
N VAL A 21 -2.98 -10.09 50.55
CA VAL A 21 -2.07 -10.10 49.39
C VAL A 21 -1.49 -8.69 49.24
N ASN A 22 -0.17 -8.58 49.35
CA ASN A 22 0.54 -7.33 49.11
C ASN A 22 1.79 -7.58 48.24
N LYS A 23 2.23 -6.54 47.53
CA LYS A 23 3.21 -6.64 46.44
C LYS A 23 4.61 -7.00 46.93
N THR A 24 5.29 -7.92 46.23
CA THR A 24 6.68 -7.72 45.75
C THR A 24 6.99 -8.71 44.63
N THR A 25 7.56 -8.23 43.52
CA THR A 25 8.16 -9.04 42.47
C THR A 25 9.68 -8.91 42.50
N THR A 26 10.38 -10.03 42.46
CA THR A 26 11.84 -10.10 42.24
C THR A 26 12.14 -11.25 41.28
N HIS A 27 12.95 -10.98 40.25
CA HIS A 27 13.40 -11.99 39.29
C HIS A 27 14.43 -12.93 39.91
N HIS A 28 14.45 -14.20 39.49
CA HIS A 28 15.69 -14.97 39.36
C HIS A 28 15.61 -15.96 38.19
N TYR A 29 16.78 -16.25 37.60
CA TYR A 29 16.98 -17.25 36.56
C TYR A 29 16.87 -18.68 37.10
N PHE A 30 16.54 -19.64 36.24
CA PHE A 30 16.97 -21.04 36.40
C PHE A 30 17.35 -21.68 35.06
N ASN A 31 18.37 -22.55 35.10
CA ASN A 31 18.77 -23.45 34.01
C ASN A 31 18.09 -24.81 34.18
N SER A 32 17.96 -25.58 33.08
CA SER A 32 17.75 -27.03 33.13
C SER A 32 18.45 -27.77 31.98
N HIS A 33 19.44 -28.59 32.34
CA HIS A 33 19.74 -29.87 31.67
C HIS A 33 18.70 -30.91 32.14
N SER A 34 18.41 -32.06 31.51
CA SER A 34 18.65 -32.65 30.17
C SER A 34 17.70 -33.89 30.09
N ASP A 35 17.67 -34.82 29.12
CA ASP A 35 18.45 -35.13 27.90
C ASP A 35 17.53 -35.94 26.94
N GLY A 36 18.06 -36.60 25.89
CA GLY A 36 17.37 -37.75 25.28
C GLY A 36 17.51 -37.97 23.77
N ASN A 37 18.63 -38.57 23.33
CA ASN A 37 18.69 -39.58 22.24
C ASN A 37 18.11 -39.28 20.83
N LEU A 38 18.97 -39.02 19.82
CA LEU A 38 19.35 -40.03 18.79
C LEU A 38 20.23 -39.52 17.61
N ARG A 39 21.49 -40.01 17.57
CA ARG A 39 22.39 -40.29 16.41
C ARG A 39 22.86 -39.17 15.43
N PRO A 40 24.05 -39.33 14.76
CA PRO A 40 24.69 -38.26 13.97
C PRO A 40 25.13 -38.62 12.52
N ALA A 41 25.20 -37.61 11.63
CA ALA A 41 26.06 -37.54 10.43
C ALA A 41 25.91 -36.16 9.72
N PRO A 42 26.83 -35.73 8.84
CA PRO A 42 28.30 -35.84 8.87
C PRO A 42 28.97 -34.43 8.89
N THR A 43 30.30 -34.35 8.93
CA THR A 43 31.07 -33.08 8.87
C THR A 43 31.89 -32.96 7.59
N MET A 44 32.08 -31.72 7.09
CA MET A 44 33.19 -31.18 6.25
C MET A 44 32.70 -29.91 5.51
N PRO A 45 33.57 -29.03 4.96
CA PRO A 45 34.85 -28.56 5.48
C PRO A 45 34.92 -27.01 5.57
N ARG A 46 35.81 -26.45 6.42
CA ARG A 46 36.19 -25.03 6.30
C ARG A 46 37.14 -24.83 5.11
N ARG A 47 36.82 -23.92 4.18
CA ARG A 47 37.80 -23.39 3.22
C ARG A 47 38.43 -22.10 3.74
N HIS A 48 39.75 -22.10 3.92
CA HIS A 48 40.53 -20.88 3.86
C HIS A 48 40.68 -20.45 2.40
N ILE A 49 40.63 -19.14 2.13
CA ILE A 49 41.19 -18.54 0.93
C ILE A 49 42.08 -17.39 1.41
N GLY A 50 43.37 -17.45 1.11
CA GLY A 50 44.32 -16.37 1.40
C GLY A 50 44.30 -15.33 0.28
N ILE A 51 44.37 -14.06 0.65
CA ILE A 51 44.50 -12.96 -0.32
C ILE A 51 45.99 -12.80 -0.65
N SER A 52 46.40 -13.19 -1.85
CA SER A 52 47.72 -12.87 -2.40
C SER A 52 47.73 -11.45 -2.94
N VAL A 53 48.67 -10.63 -2.45
CA VAL A 53 48.83 -9.24 -2.90
C VAL A 53 49.83 -9.20 -4.05
N PHE A 54 49.42 -8.62 -5.19
CA PHE A 54 50.33 -8.15 -6.22
C PHE A 54 50.17 -6.64 -6.41
N ASN A 55 51.26 -5.91 -6.19
CA ASN A 55 51.35 -4.48 -6.46
C ASN A 55 51.71 -4.24 -7.94
N THR A 56 51.08 -3.25 -8.55
CA THR A 56 51.70 -2.45 -9.62
C THR A 56 51.11 -1.05 -9.57
N ARG A 57 51.93 -0.01 -9.81
CA ARG A 57 51.52 1.40 -9.73
C ARG A 57 51.26 1.97 -11.12
N GLY A 58 50.29 2.86 -11.21
CA GLY A 58 50.03 3.74 -12.35
C GLY A 58 48.88 4.69 -12.01
N ASP A 59 49.11 6.00 -12.11
CA ASP A 59 48.18 7.02 -11.62
C ASP A 59 46.95 7.22 -12.52
N ILE A 60 45.81 7.58 -11.90
CA ILE A 60 44.85 8.60 -12.35
C ILE A 60 44.02 9.06 -11.14
N SER A 61 43.54 10.31 -11.19
CA SER A 61 43.21 11.12 -10.01
C SER A 61 41.79 11.00 -9.44
N ASN A 62 41.71 10.92 -8.11
CA ASN A 62 40.69 11.53 -7.23
C ASN A 62 39.21 11.53 -7.67
N TYR A 63 38.45 10.58 -7.14
CA TYR A 63 37.10 10.85 -6.61
C TYR A 63 36.97 10.19 -5.22
N GLN A 64 36.94 10.98 -4.14
CA GLN A 64 36.82 10.45 -2.78
C GLN A 64 35.37 10.13 -2.43
N ILE A 65 35.05 8.84 -2.36
CA ILE A 65 33.79 8.34 -1.81
C ILE A 65 33.83 8.50 -0.28
N TYR A 66 33.25 9.58 0.24
CA TYR A 66 33.01 9.74 1.68
C TYR A 66 31.83 8.86 2.13
N GLY A 67 32.15 7.62 2.50
CA GLY A 67 31.19 6.70 3.12
C GLY A 67 30.67 7.24 4.45
N ASN A 68 29.38 7.57 4.52
CA ASN A 68 28.74 8.19 5.69
C ASN A 68 28.40 7.16 6.79
N ASP A 69 29.43 6.56 7.40
CA ASP A 69 29.34 5.60 8.52
C ASP A 69 28.97 6.27 9.87
N TYR A 70 27.95 7.14 9.84
CA TYR A 70 27.60 8.05 10.93
C TYR A 70 26.18 7.85 11.49
N PHE A 71 25.30 7.16 10.77
CA PHE A 71 23.85 7.12 11.07
C PHE A 71 23.50 6.34 12.36
N ASP A 72 23.98 5.10 12.53
CA ASP A 72 23.62 4.28 13.70
C ASP A 72 24.30 4.73 15.01
N ARG A 73 25.45 5.40 14.92
CA ARG A 73 26.20 5.88 16.09
C ARG A 73 25.45 6.94 16.90
N THR A 74 24.38 7.54 16.37
CA THR A 74 23.50 8.46 17.11
C THR A 74 22.42 7.79 17.96
N PHE A 75 22.09 6.50 17.74
CA PHE A 75 21.16 5.76 18.59
C PHE A 75 21.83 4.71 19.49
N ALA A 76 22.98 4.16 19.10
CA ALA A 76 23.77 3.25 19.94
C ALA A 76 24.51 3.93 21.12
N LYS A 77 24.48 5.27 21.23
CA LYS A 77 25.32 6.04 22.17
C LYS A 77 24.71 6.25 23.58
N GLN A 78 24.15 5.20 24.19
CA GLN A 78 23.89 5.16 25.63
C GLN A 78 24.37 3.84 26.27
N VAL A 79 25.01 3.98 27.44
CA VAL A 79 25.52 2.91 28.33
C VAL A 79 26.72 2.09 27.81
N ALA A 80 27.90 2.73 27.76
CA ALA A 80 29.20 2.04 27.81
C ALA A 80 30.29 2.82 28.60
N THR A 81 29.89 3.75 29.48
CA THR A 81 30.83 4.47 30.37
C THR A 81 31.37 3.52 31.44
N SER A 82 32.69 3.45 31.63
CA SER A 82 33.28 2.58 32.65
C SER A 82 32.81 2.96 34.07
N LYS A 83 32.71 1.97 34.98
CA LYS A 83 32.34 2.19 36.39
C LYS A 83 33.25 3.23 37.08
N ARG A 84 34.53 3.32 36.66
CA ARG A 84 35.53 4.26 37.18
C ARG A 84 35.21 5.71 36.84
N GLU A 85 34.66 5.95 35.66
CA GLU A 85 34.28 7.30 35.19
C GLU A 85 33.02 7.81 35.90
N GLN A 86 32.04 6.93 36.14
CA GLN A 86 30.84 7.27 36.90
C GLN A 86 31.15 7.62 38.37
N LEU A 87 32.16 6.96 38.97
CA LEU A 87 32.65 7.28 40.31
C LEU A 87 33.26 8.69 40.36
N LEU A 88 34.13 9.02 39.39
CA LEU A 88 34.74 10.36 39.27
C LEU A 88 33.69 11.46 39.07
N ARG A 89 32.70 11.24 38.20
CA ARG A 89 31.60 12.19 37.98
C ARG A 89 30.76 12.41 39.25
N LYS A 90 30.54 11.38 40.07
CA LYS A 90 29.86 11.52 41.37
C LYS A 90 30.70 12.32 42.39
N LEU A 91 32.00 12.05 42.49
CA LEU A 91 32.91 12.80 43.37
C LEU A 91 32.99 14.29 42.98
N MET A 92 33.14 14.58 41.69
CA MET A 92 33.11 15.97 41.18
C MET A 92 31.77 16.66 41.44
N GLY A 93 30.64 15.94 41.31
CA GLY A 93 29.32 16.47 41.62
C GLY A 93 29.15 16.86 43.09
N ILE A 94 29.60 16.00 44.02
CA ILE A 94 29.60 16.28 45.47
C ILE A 94 30.44 17.53 45.76
N LEU A 95 31.67 17.58 45.23
CA LEU A 95 32.59 18.69 45.48
C LEU A 95 32.06 20.02 44.93
N ALA A 96 31.41 20.00 43.75
CA ALA A 96 30.71 21.17 43.21
C ALA A 96 29.54 21.62 44.11
N THR A 97 28.72 20.69 44.63
CA THR A 97 27.64 21.06 45.56
C THR A 97 28.15 21.62 46.89
N SER A 98 29.29 21.14 47.40
CA SER A 98 29.93 21.71 48.60
C SER A 98 30.43 23.14 48.36
N VAL A 99 31.04 23.42 47.21
CA VAL A 99 31.48 24.78 46.84
C VAL A 99 30.29 25.72 46.67
N ILE A 100 29.22 25.30 45.99
CA ILE A 100 28.00 26.11 45.82
C ILE A 100 27.33 26.37 47.18
N GLY A 101 27.28 25.37 48.07
CA GLY A 101 26.75 25.53 49.43
C GLY A 101 27.53 26.55 50.26
N ALA A 102 28.88 26.49 50.22
CA ALA A 102 29.74 27.46 50.90
C ALA A 102 29.59 28.88 50.32
N LEU A 103 29.43 29.01 49.00
CA LEU A 103 29.28 30.30 48.33
C LEU A 103 27.90 30.94 48.61
N LEU A 104 26.83 30.14 48.66
CA LEU A 104 25.51 30.60 49.10
C LEU A 104 25.49 30.97 50.60
N PHE A 105 26.18 30.20 51.45
CA PHE A 105 26.32 30.54 52.87
C PHE A 105 27.10 31.85 53.07
N TYR A 106 28.16 32.08 52.28
CA TYR A 106 28.91 33.34 52.28
C TYR A 106 28.03 34.52 51.85
N ILE A 107 27.27 34.39 50.75
CA ILE A 107 26.32 35.42 50.29
C ILE A 107 25.28 35.73 51.39
N TRP A 108 24.69 34.70 52.01
CA TRP A 108 23.72 34.87 53.11
C TRP A 108 24.35 35.55 54.34
N PHE A 109 25.59 35.22 54.67
CA PHE A 109 26.32 35.84 55.78
C PHE A 109 26.64 37.32 55.51
N THR A 110 27.04 37.67 54.28
CA THR A 110 27.27 39.07 53.89
C THR A 110 25.96 39.87 53.74
N SER A 111 24.86 39.22 53.35
CA SER A 111 23.56 39.89 53.15
C SER A 111 22.82 40.24 54.44
N ASN A 112 23.30 39.77 55.60
CA ASN A 112 22.68 40.02 56.91
C ASN A 112 23.39 41.14 57.72
N GLN A 113 24.29 41.91 57.10
CA GLN A 113 24.87 43.11 57.70
C GLN A 113 24.65 44.36 56.82
N ASP A 114 23.38 44.76 56.66
CA ASP A 114 23.02 46.17 56.70
C ASP A 114 21.51 46.36 56.97
N LEU A 115 21.17 47.33 57.83
CA LEU A 115 19.80 47.62 58.28
C LEU A 115 19.54 49.14 58.26
N SER A 116 18.67 49.61 57.37
CA SER A 116 17.99 50.92 57.49
C SER A 116 16.84 51.06 56.48
N PRO A 117 15.60 51.33 56.93
CA PRO A 117 14.49 51.65 56.03
C PRO A 117 14.45 53.15 55.67
N ARG A 118 13.94 53.48 54.47
CA ARG A 118 13.50 54.84 54.11
C ARG A 118 12.17 54.80 53.39
N ASN A 119 11.27 55.71 53.77
CA ASN A 119 9.95 55.87 53.17
C ASN A 119 10.03 56.75 51.91
N ALA A 120 9.13 56.51 50.95
CA ALA A 120 8.78 57.45 49.89
C ALA A 120 7.28 57.30 49.56
N SER A 121 6.64 58.42 49.19
CA SER A 121 5.20 58.50 48.93
C SER A 121 4.85 58.20 47.47
N PRO A 122 3.61 57.77 47.15
CA PRO A 122 3.17 57.59 45.76
C PRO A 122 2.76 58.94 45.13
N GLU A 123 3.23 59.20 43.91
CA GLU A 123 2.63 60.23 43.04
C GLU A 123 1.54 59.62 42.14
N VAL A 124 0.54 60.44 41.82
CA VAL A 124 -0.59 60.08 40.96
C VAL A 124 -0.40 60.68 39.58
N ILE A 125 -0.47 59.85 38.53
CA ILE A 125 -0.62 60.32 37.15
C ILE A 125 -1.94 59.77 36.60
N SER A 126 -2.72 60.65 35.99
CA SER A 126 -4.13 60.45 35.64
C SER A 126 -4.34 59.61 34.38
N SER A 127 -5.44 58.86 34.37
CA SER A 127 -5.97 58.19 33.19
C SER A 127 -6.38 59.17 32.08
N VAL A 128 -6.19 58.74 30.83
CA VAL A 128 -6.91 59.27 29.67
C VAL A 128 -7.62 58.10 29.00
N SER A 129 -8.92 57.96 29.26
CA SER A 129 -9.77 56.94 28.65
C SER A 129 -10.29 57.40 27.29
N SER A 130 -10.09 56.57 26.25
CA SER A 130 -10.81 56.72 24.98
C SER A 130 -12.09 55.88 24.99
N PRO A 131 -13.14 56.24 24.22
CA PRO A 131 -14.48 55.70 24.41
C PRO A 131 -14.70 54.34 23.72
N TYR A 132 -15.25 53.39 24.49
CA TYR A 132 -15.84 52.10 24.10
C TYR A 132 -15.92 51.74 22.61
N THR A 133 -15.02 50.88 22.17
CA THR A 133 -15.45 49.63 21.52
C THR A 133 -15.34 48.51 22.54
N SER A 134 -16.34 47.62 22.63
CA SER A 134 -16.24 46.45 23.50
C SER A 134 -15.21 45.46 22.94
N ASP A 135 -14.15 45.18 23.68
CA ASP A 135 -13.06 44.29 23.26
C ASP A 135 -13.53 42.83 23.13
N GLN A 136 -14.10 42.50 21.97
CA GLN A 136 -14.69 41.19 21.74
C GLN A 136 -13.60 40.15 21.49
N ILE A 137 -13.75 39.00 22.14
CA ILE A 137 -12.94 37.81 21.92
C ILE A 137 -13.68 36.89 20.94
N LEU A 138 -13.01 36.48 19.88
CA LEU A 138 -13.52 35.50 18.92
C LEU A 138 -12.81 34.17 19.12
N PHE A 139 -13.54 33.21 19.69
CA PHE A 139 -13.01 31.88 20.02
C PHE A 139 -13.38 30.88 18.92
N TYR A 140 -12.40 30.50 18.10
CA TYR A 140 -12.59 29.58 16.98
C TYR A 140 -12.22 28.15 17.34
N ARG A 141 -13.00 27.20 16.83
CA ARG A 141 -12.85 25.75 17.06
C ARG A 141 -12.77 25.03 15.72
N ILE A 142 -11.56 24.59 15.35
CA ILE A 142 -11.29 24.03 14.02
C ILE A 142 -11.49 22.51 14.04
N LEU A 143 -12.60 22.07 13.45
CA LEU A 143 -13.00 20.68 13.31
C LEU A 143 -12.44 20.09 12.02
N GLY A 144 -12.01 18.84 12.05
CA GLY A 144 -11.54 18.10 10.87
C GLY A 144 -11.92 16.63 10.97
N ASN A 145 -11.42 15.82 10.03
CA ASN A 145 -11.73 14.39 9.99
C ASN A 145 -11.16 13.63 11.20
N ASP A 146 -11.85 12.56 11.61
CA ASP A 146 -11.26 11.56 12.50
C ASP A 146 -10.20 10.76 11.75
N LEU A 147 -9.11 10.40 12.44
CA LEU A 147 -7.93 9.77 11.84
C LEU A 147 -7.56 8.48 12.59
N PRO A 148 -8.26 7.34 12.39
CA PRO A 148 -7.87 6.06 12.98
C PRO A 148 -6.53 5.54 12.39
N PRO A 149 -5.63 4.92 13.18
CA PRO A 149 -5.73 4.62 14.62
C PRO A 149 -5.20 5.74 15.54
N ARG A 150 -4.89 6.93 15.02
CA ARG A 150 -4.46 8.09 15.83
C ARG A 150 -5.60 8.65 16.69
N HIS A 151 -6.84 8.57 16.22
CA HIS A 151 -8.08 8.84 16.98
C HIS A 151 -8.97 7.58 17.02
N LYS A 152 -10.04 7.59 17.82
CA LYS A 152 -11.19 6.69 17.68
C LYS A 152 -12.16 7.24 16.60
N THR A 153 -12.89 6.37 15.90
CA THR A 153 -13.96 6.79 14.98
C THR A 153 -15.13 7.42 15.76
N GLY A 154 -15.63 8.57 15.30
CA GLY A 154 -16.68 9.35 15.97
C GLY A 154 -16.16 10.24 17.10
N GLN A 155 -14.85 10.34 17.30
CA GLN A 155 -14.26 11.07 18.41
C GLN A 155 -14.41 12.59 18.28
N THR A 156 -14.34 13.12 17.05
CA THR A 156 -14.56 14.56 16.81
C THR A 156 -16.00 14.96 17.18
N LEU A 157 -17.01 14.22 16.71
CA LEU A 157 -18.42 14.43 17.08
C LEU A 157 -18.66 14.30 18.60
N GLN A 158 -18.06 13.29 19.25
CA GLN A 158 -18.15 13.11 20.71
C GLN A 158 -17.51 14.26 21.49
N ASN A 159 -16.36 14.77 21.03
CA ASN A 159 -15.69 15.91 21.68
C ASN A 159 -16.45 17.23 21.43
N VAL A 160 -17.00 17.45 20.23
CA VAL A 160 -17.89 18.60 19.93
C VAL A 160 -19.09 18.58 20.87
N LYS A 161 -19.82 17.45 20.97
CA LYS A 161 -20.95 17.34 21.91
C LYS A 161 -20.53 17.63 23.35
N PHE A 162 -19.43 17.05 23.83
CA PHE A 162 -18.96 17.31 25.20
C PHE A 162 -18.67 18.79 25.47
N ILE A 163 -18.10 19.53 24.50
CA ILE A 163 -17.89 20.97 24.60
C ILE A 163 -19.23 21.72 24.65
N LEU A 164 -20.19 21.36 23.80
CA LEU A 164 -21.49 22.02 23.70
C LEU A 164 -22.38 21.78 24.93
N ASP A 165 -22.28 20.60 25.55
CA ASP A 165 -23.00 20.22 26.76
C ASP A 165 -22.39 20.84 28.04
N ASN A 166 -21.06 21.03 28.11
CA ASN A 166 -20.35 21.31 29.36
C ASN A 166 -19.45 22.56 29.38
N GLU A 167 -19.06 23.15 28.24
CA GLU A 167 -18.16 24.32 28.26
C GLU A 167 -18.92 25.61 28.58
N PRO A 168 -18.53 26.36 29.63
CA PRO A 168 -19.26 27.56 30.05
C PRO A 168 -19.32 28.65 28.96
N LYS A 169 -20.28 29.56 29.14
CA LYS A 169 -20.35 30.82 28.39
C LYS A 169 -19.33 31.80 28.99
N PHE A 170 -18.58 32.47 28.13
CA PHE A 170 -17.53 33.40 28.52
C PHE A 170 -17.96 34.86 28.27
N PRO A 171 -17.59 35.83 29.13
CA PRO A 171 -17.91 37.23 28.92
C PRO A 171 -17.23 37.77 27.66
N ASN A 172 -17.87 38.73 26.99
CA ASN A 172 -17.39 39.41 25.77
C ASN A 172 -16.90 38.47 24.65
N THR A 173 -17.33 37.21 24.63
CA THR A 173 -16.78 36.17 23.76
C THR A 173 -17.83 35.60 22.81
N LYS A 174 -17.58 35.65 21.50
CA LYS A 174 -18.34 34.89 20.50
C LYS A 174 -17.57 33.62 20.11
N LYS A 175 -18.21 32.45 20.25
CA LYS A 175 -17.67 31.17 19.80
C LYS A 175 -18.02 30.96 18.31
N TRP A 176 -17.08 30.41 17.56
CA TRP A 176 -17.22 30.08 16.13
C TRP A 176 -16.64 28.69 15.86
N TRP A 177 -17.27 27.92 14.97
CA TRP A 177 -16.77 26.60 14.57
C TRP A 177 -16.35 26.60 13.10
N ILE A 178 -15.27 25.89 12.75
CA ILE A 178 -14.84 25.74 11.35
C ILE A 178 -14.84 24.26 10.99
N LEU A 179 -15.71 23.87 10.06
CA LEU A 179 -15.74 22.52 9.49
C LEU A 179 -14.74 22.48 8.33
N ASN A 180 -13.54 21.99 8.62
CA ASN A 180 -12.41 22.03 7.70
C ASN A 180 -12.27 20.71 6.91
N ARG A 181 -12.77 20.72 5.67
CA ARG A 181 -12.66 19.64 4.66
C ARG A 181 -13.02 18.27 5.21
N VAL A 182 -14.17 18.19 5.89
CA VAL A 182 -14.79 16.92 6.27
C VAL A 182 -15.16 16.17 4.99
N VAL A 183 -14.69 14.92 4.85
CA VAL A 183 -14.83 14.12 3.62
C VAL A 183 -16.13 13.33 3.61
N ASP A 184 -16.47 12.72 4.75
CA ASP A 184 -17.74 12.01 4.93
C ASP A 184 -18.88 13.03 5.06
N LYS A 185 -19.82 12.99 4.10
CA LYS A 185 -20.94 13.92 4.01
C LYS A 185 -21.98 13.73 5.11
N GLU A 186 -22.20 12.50 5.57
CA GLU A 186 -23.14 12.23 6.66
C GLU A 186 -22.49 12.56 8.02
N TYR A 187 -21.16 12.42 8.15
CA TYR A 187 -20.42 12.92 9.31
C TYR A 187 -20.36 14.45 9.36
N GLU A 188 -20.16 15.14 8.23
CA GLU A 188 -20.25 16.61 8.16
C GLU A 188 -21.66 17.09 8.55
N LYS A 189 -22.69 16.45 8.00
CA LYS A 189 -24.10 16.72 8.30
C LYS A 189 -24.44 16.48 9.78
N ALA A 190 -23.94 15.40 10.39
CA ALA A 190 -24.13 15.14 11.81
C ALA A 190 -23.46 16.21 12.70
N LEU A 191 -22.29 16.73 12.30
CA LEU A 191 -21.64 17.87 12.96
C LEU A 191 -22.45 19.16 12.78
N ILE A 192 -23.02 19.41 11.60
CA ILE A 192 -23.88 20.57 11.31
C ILE A 192 -25.14 20.53 12.17
N THR A 193 -25.90 19.43 12.15
CA THR A 193 -27.13 19.28 12.96
C THR A 193 -26.88 19.56 14.44
N LEU A 194 -25.81 19.00 15.01
CA LEU A 194 -25.44 19.21 16.40
C LEU A 194 -25.08 20.68 16.72
N LEU A 195 -24.48 21.40 15.77
CA LEU A 195 -24.17 22.83 15.91
C LEU A 195 -25.44 23.70 15.78
N ASP A 196 -26.34 23.36 14.86
CA ASP A 196 -27.63 24.04 14.68
C ASP A 196 -28.56 23.84 15.91
N GLU A 197 -28.63 22.62 16.45
CA GLU A 197 -29.37 22.30 17.69
C GLU A 197 -28.91 23.15 18.89
N HIS A 198 -27.58 23.31 19.05
CA HIS A 198 -26.98 24.17 20.08
C HIS A 198 -26.82 25.65 19.65
N LYS A 199 -27.41 26.05 18.50
CA LYS A 199 -27.45 27.42 17.96
C LYS A 199 -26.08 28.07 17.86
N GLN A 200 -25.13 27.37 17.24
CA GLN A 200 -23.73 27.79 17.11
C GLN A 200 -23.44 28.37 15.72
N ASP A 201 -22.72 29.49 15.66
CA ASP A 201 -22.20 30.00 14.40
C ASP A 201 -21.05 29.14 13.86
N TYR A 202 -21.08 28.80 12.56
CA TYR A 202 -20.03 28.01 11.91
C TYR A 202 -19.69 28.46 10.48
N ILE A 203 -18.50 28.08 10.04
CA ILE A 203 -17.95 28.31 8.70
C ILE A 203 -17.59 26.95 8.10
N ARG A 204 -17.98 26.69 6.85
CA ARG A 204 -17.65 25.45 6.12
C ARG A 204 -16.54 25.70 5.10
N ILE A 205 -15.50 24.87 5.13
CA ILE A 205 -14.48 24.76 4.08
C ILE A 205 -14.71 23.39 3.43
N PRO A 206 -15.54 23.27 2.37
CA PRO A 206 -15.93 21.97 1.84
C PRO A 206 -14.75 21.22 1.22
N PHE A 207 -14.75 19.88 1.35
CA PHE A 207 -13.87 19.02 0.57
C PHE A 207 -14.42 18.91 -0.86
N LYS A 208 -13.60 19.20 -1.88
CA LYS A 208 -13.97 19.05 -3.30
C LYS A 208 -13.10 17.97 -3.94
N ALA A 209 -13.73 16.94 -4.49
CA ALA A 209 -13.03 15.84 -5.13
C ALA A 209 -12.13 16.29 -6.31
N GLU A 210 -12.62 17.18 -7.17
CA GLU A 210 -11.88 17.65 -8.35
C GLU A 210 -10.66 18.53 -8.04
N GLU A 211 -10.64 19.22 -6.89
CA GLU A 211 -9.42 19.92 -6.45
C GLU A 211 -8.42 18.94 -5.82
N TYR A 212 -8.90 17.88 -5.16
CA TYR A 212 -8.05 16.83 -4.60
C TYR A 212 -7.42 15.94 -5.69
N LEU A 213 -8.15 15.61 -6.76
CA LEU A 213 -7.64 14.79 -7.88
C LEU A 213 -6.53 15.50 -8.68
N LYS A 214 -6.42 16.83 -8.56
CA LYS A 214 -5.30 17.63 -9.11
C LYS A 214 -4.04 17.57 -8.24
N GLN A 215 -4.09 16.94 -7.07
CA GLN A 215 -2.95 16.78 -6.17
C GLN A 215 -2.27 15.43 -6.42
N ASP A 216 -1.08 15.48 -7.03
CA ASP A 216 -0.28 14.29 -7.32
C ASP A 216 0.69 13.95 -6.17
N PHE A 217 1.37 12.81 -6.30
CA PHE A 217 2.39 12.33 -5.36
C PHE A 217 3.77 12.93 -5.66
N ARG A 218 4.51 13.34 -4.62
CA ARG A 218 5.94 13.71 -4.74
C ARG A 218 6.82 12.46 -4.86
N LEU A 219 6.89 11.92 -6.07
CA LEU A 219 7.61 10.67 -6.37
C LEU A 219 9.11 10.88 -6.67
N GLU A 220 9.50 12.07 -7.09
CA GLU A 220 10.84 12.34 -7.65
C GLU A 220 11.78 13.12 -6.70
N ASP A 221 11.37 13.37 -5.46
CA ASP A 221 12.13 14.15 -4.46
C ASP A 221 13.34 13.40 -3.86
N PHE A 222 13.46 12.09 -4.11
CA PHE A 222 14.40 11.20 -3.44
C PHE A 222 15.85 11.25 -3.99
N PRO A 223 16.85 10.70 -3.26
CA PRO A 223 18.25 10.70 -3.69
C PRO A 223 18.56 9.89 -4.95
N GLU A 224 17.76 8.87 -5.29
CA GLU A 224 17.85 8.13 -6.55
C GLU A 224 16.44 7.78 -7.09
N PRO A 225 16.28 7.53 -8.41
CA PRO A 225 15.05 7.00 -8.96
C PRO A 225 14.70 5.64 -8.36
N ASP A 226 13.40 5.33 -8.30
CA ASP A 226 12.88 4.08 -7.72
C ASP A 226 13.33 3.79 -6.27
N PHE A 227 13.42 4.86 -5.46
CA PHE A 227 13.95 4.83 -4.09
C PHE A 227 13.28 3.81 -3.17
N PHE A 228 12.00 3.46 -3.37
CA PHE A 228 11.30 2.47 -2.54
C PHE A 228 11.88 1.04 -2.65
N HIS A 229 12.60 0.73 -3.74
CA HIS A 229 13.31 -0.54 -3.91
C HIS A 229 14.79 -0.48 -3.49
N SER A 230 15.30 0.70 -3.11
CA SER A 230 16.70 0.92 -2.79
C SER A 230 17.19 0.13 -1.56
N ASP A 231 18.49 -0.16 -1.52
CA ASP A 231 19.14 -0.69 -0.32
C ASP A 231 19.18 0.31 0.83
N GLU A 232 18.95 1.61 0.60
CA GLU A 232 18.79 2.60 1.67
C GLU A 232 17.41 2.44 2.33
N TYR A 233 16.34 2.54 1.55
CA TYR A 233 14.97 2.36 2.02
C TYR A 233 14.79 1.02 2.73
N ARG A 234 15.39 -0.07 2.20
CA ARG A 234 15.41 -1.39 2.83
C ARG A 234 15.78 -1.35 4.31
N ARG A 235 16.84 -0.62 4.65
CA ARG A 235 17.40 -0.54 6.01
C ARG A 235 16.63 0.41 6.94
N PHE A 236 15.59 1.08 6.46
CA PHE A 236 14.80 1.98 7.29
C PHE A 236 13.90 1.25 8.29
N SER A 237 13.90 1.73 9.53
CA SER A 237 12.87 1.37 10.50
C SER A 237 11.46 1.67 9.99
N LYS A 238 10.44 0.94 10.47
CA LYS A 238 9.02 1.15 10.10
C LYS A 238 8.56 2.61 10.18
N THR A 239 9.06 3.38 11.14
CA THR A 239 8.75 4.83 11.26
C THR A 239 9.43 5.67 10.18
N ALA A 240 10.63 5.32 9.72
CA ALA A 240 11.30 5.99 8.60
C ALA A 240 10.67 5.60 7.24
N LYS A 241 10.26 4.34 7.06
CA LYS A 241 9.46 3.90 5.91
C LYS A 241 8.14 4.68 5.82
N LEU A 242 7.37 4.77 6.90
CA LEU A 242 6.17 5.62 6.99
C LEU A 242 6.43 7.14 6.80
N ARG A 243 7.60 7.67 7.14
CA ARG A 243 7.96 9.08 6.84
C ARG A 243 8.28 9.31 5.38
N THR A 244 8.88 8.32 4.72
CA THR A 244 9.17 8.34 3.28
C THR A 244 7.85 8.31 2.50
N LEU A 245 6.89 7.50 2.96
CA LEU A 245 5.51 7.53 2.48
C LEU A 245 4.85 8.89 2.73
N ASP A 246 4.74 9.40 3.96
CA ASP A 246 4.15 10.72 4.25
C ASP A 246 4.76 11.90 3.46
N HIS A 247 5.98 11.74 2.92
CA HIS A 247 6.57 12.67 1.97
C HIS A 247 5.97 12.59 0.56
N THR A 248 5.71 11.39 0.01
CA THR A 248 5.05 11.28 -1.31
C THR A 248 3.62 11.83 -1.28
N TYR A 249 2.89 11.65 -0.18
CA TYR A 249 1.54 12.19 0.01
C TYR A 249 1.52 13.72 0.30
N HIS A 250 2.60 14.49 0.09
CA HIS A 250 2.69 15.90 0.54
C HIS A 250 1.48 16.75 0.13
N GLU A 251 1.18 16.84 -1.18
CA GLU A 251 0.10 17.70 -1.69
C GLU A 251 -1.29 17.18 -1.29
N LYS A 252 -1.49 15.86 -1.34
CA LYS A 252 -2.72 15.20 -0.87
C LYS A 252 -2.98 15.45 0.63
N ASN A 253 -1.94 15.42 1.46
CA ASN A 253 -2.00 15.75 2.90
C ASN A 253 -2.31 17.24 3.11
N LEU A 254 -1.60 18.16 2.42
CA LEU A 254 -1.91 19.60 2.44
C LEU A 254 -3.38 19.86 2.11
N TYR A 255 -3.88 19.27 1.02
CA TYR A 255 -5.25 19.46 0.59
C TYR A 255 -6.26 18.86 1.58
N ALA A 256 -6.18 17.56 1.87
CA ALA A 256 -7.24 16.86 2.59
C ALA A 256 -7.27 17.21 4.09
N MET A 257 -6.12 17.50 4.70
CA MET A 257 -6.04 17.85 6.13
C MET A 257 -6.19 19.36 6.35
N ASN A 258 -5.68 20.20 5.43
CA ASN A 258 -5.80 21.67 5.41
C ASN A 258 -5.59 22.36 6.77
N ASN A 259 -4.72 21.80 7.63
CA ASN A 259 -4.61 22.13 9.06
C ASN A 259 -4.33 23.63 9.30
N ASN A 260 -3.42 24.21 8.51
CA ASN A 260 -3.09 25.63 8.58
C ASN A 260 -4.04 26.51 7.75
N GLY A 261 -4.69 25.98 6.72
CA GLY A 261 -5.75 26.70 6.00
C GLY A 261 -6.98 26.94 6.89
N GLY A 262 -7.39 25.96 7.70
CA GLY A 262 -8.43 26.15 8.73
C GLY A 262 -8.06 27.22 9.76
N ARG A 263 -6.80 27.25 10.24
CA ARG A 263 -6.32 28.29 11.16
C ARG A 263 -6.27 29.68 10.52
N ASN A 264 -5.77 29.78 9.29
CA ASN A 264 -5.75 31.04 8.56
C ASN A 264 -7.16 31.53 8.21
N THR A 265 -8.12 30.64 7.99
CA THR A 265 -9.54 31.00 7.82
C THR A 265 -10.11 31.63 9.08
N ALA A 266 -9.80 31.10 10.27
CA ALA A 266 -10.16 31.73 11.55
C ALA A 266 -9.53 33.12 11.73
N LEU A 267 -8.27 33.31 11.33
CA LEU A 267 -7.60 34.61 11.37
C LEU A 267 -8.23 35.61 10.40
N ILE A 268 -8.45 35.23 9.14
CA ILE A 268 -9.06 36.09 8.10
C ILE A 268 -10.48 36.50 8.51
N HIS A 269 -11.31 35.52 8.91
CA HIS A 269 -12.67 35.80 9.35
C HIS A 269 -12.67 36.65 10.63
N GLY A 270 -11.82 36.34 11.61
CA GLY A 270 -11.71 37.09 12.86
C GLY A 270 -11.34 38.56 12.67
N LYS A 271 -10.39 38.85 11.77
CA LYS A 271 -10.01 40.23 11.42
C LYS A 271 -11.13 41.02 10.74
N SER A 272 -12.01 40.34 9.99
CA SER A 272 -13.14 40.96 9.30
C SER A 272 -14.34 41.31 10.20
N GLN A 273 -14.38 40.86 11.46
CA GLN A 273 -15.50 41.13 12.35
C GLN A 273 -15.35 42.49 13.07
N PRO A 274 -16.41 43.32 13.13
CA PRO A 274 -16.37 44.58 13.87
C PRO A 274 -16.27 44.34 15.39
N GLY A 275 -15.43 45.13 16.07
CA GLY A 275 -15.26 45.08 17.54
C GLY A 275 -14.40 43.91 18.06
N ALA A 276 -13.92 43.02 17.20
CA ALA A 276 -13.01 41.94 17.60
C ALA A 276 -11.61 42.50 17.95
N ARG A 277 -11.21 42.43 19.22
CA ARG A 277 -9.83 42.72 19.64
C ARG A 277 -8.94 41.47 19.62
N TRP A 278 -9.52 40.31 19.92
CA TRP A 278 -8.79 39.05 20.13
C TRP A 278 -9.34 37.90 19.28
N ILE A 279 -8.45 37.08 18.72
CA ILE A 279 -8.77 35.95 17.85
C ILE A 279 -8.05 34.70 18.38
N MET A 280 -8.80 33.65 18.73
CA MET A 280 -8.29 32.41 19.32
C MET A 280 -8.51 31.21 18.37
N PRO A 281 -7.61 30.95 17.38
CA PRO A 281 -7.74 29.87 16.39
C PRO A 281 -7.32 28.49 16.96
N PHE A 282 -8.08 27.96 17.91
CA PHE A 282 -7.71 26.74 18.65
C PHE A 282 -8.11 25.45 17.89
N ASP A 283 -7.37 24.37 18.17
CA ASP A 283 -7.71 23.04 17.69
C ASP A 283 -9.10 22.61 18.24
N GLY A 284 -9.95 22.00 17.42
CA GLY A 284 -11.36 21.76 17.75
C GLY A 284 -11.64 20.94 19.02
N ASN A 285 -10.71 20.10 19.46
CA ASN A 285 -10.82 19.31 20.70
C ASN A 285 -10.21 19.99 21.95
N CYS A 286 -9.95 21.30 21.91
CA CYS A 286 -9.63 22.07 23.11
C CYS A 286 -10.87 22.28 24.01
N PHE A 287 -10.67 22.51 25.31
CA PHE A 287 -11.70 22.86 26.28
C PHE A 287 -11.15 23.89 27.28
N LEU A 288 -11.90 24.96 27.53
CA LEU A 288 -11.60 25.98 28.53
C LEU A 288 -12.56 25.87 29.71
N THR A 289 -12.02 25.75 30.91
CA THR A 289 -12.78 25.88 32.16
C THR A 289 -12.97 27.35 32.52
N ALA A 290 -13.77 27.63 33.57
CA ALA A 290 -14.06 29.00 34.00
C ALA A 290 -12.78 29.72 34.49
N ASN A 291 -11.97 29.05 35.32
CA ASN A 291 -10.73 29.64 35.85
C ASN A 291 -9.65 29.78 34.77
N ALA A 292 -9.59 28.83 33.82
CA ALA A 292 -8.69 28.91 32.67
C ALA A 292 -8.99 30.15 31.81
N PHE A 293 -10.27 30.40 31.51
CA PHE A 293 -10.68 31.59 30.78
C PHE A 293 -10.46 32.88 31.60
N ALA A 294 -10.70 32.86 32.92
CA ALA A 294 -10.49 34.02 33.78
C ALA A 294 -9.00 34.45 33.85
N GLU A 295 -8.05 33.51 33.89
CA GLU A 295 -6.62 33.86 33.75
C GLU A 295 -6.32 34.40 32.34
N ILE A 296 -6.88 33.81 31.27
CA ILE A 296 -6.68 34.34 29.91
C ILE A 296 -7.20 35.79 29.81
N PHE A 297 -8.43 36.05 30.23
CA PHE A 297 -9.09 37.35 30.13
C PHE A 297 -8.32 38.44 30.88
N SER A 298 -8.06 38.24 32.17
CA SER A 298 -7.32 39.21 33.00
C SER A 298 -5.90 39.48 32.51
N ARG A 299 -5.21 38.48 31.94
CA ARG A 299 -3.87 38.68 31.35
C ARG A 299 -3.91 39.34 29.96
N LEU A 300 -4.99 39.20 29.20
CA LEU A 300 -5.22 39.97 27.96
C LEU A 300 -5.52 41.43 28.27
N GLU A 301 -6.20 41.74 29.38
CA GLU A 301 -6.35 43.13 29.86
C GLU A 301 -5.00 43.71 30.33
N GLU A 302 -4.24 42.99 31.16
CA GLU A 302 -2.97 43.44 31.73
C GLU A 302 -1.86 43.69 30.68
N TRP A 303 -1.77 42.85 29.65
CA TRP A 303 -0.66 42.86 28.67
C TRP A 303 -1.08 43.20 27.24
N GLY A 304 -2.37 43.42 26.99
CA GLY A 304 -2.97 43.45 25.66
C GLY A 304 -2.52 44.60 24.75
N ASP A 305 -2.03 45.70 25.32
CA ASP A 305 -1.48 46.82 24.56
C ASP A 305 -0.03 46.56 24.14
N HIS A 306 0.72 45.81 24.96
CA HIS A 306 2.15 45.56 24.82
C HIS A 306 2.48 44.38 23.88
N TYR A 307 1.61 43.38 23.77
CA TYR A 307 1.86 42.15 23.01
C TYR A 307 0.76 41.89 21.96
N LYS A 308 1.16 41.51 20.73
CA LYS A 308 0.23 41.06 19.69
C LYS A 308 -0.10 39.56 19.76
N TYR A 309 0.75 38.76 20.42
CA TYR A 309 0.64 37.30 20.45
C TYR A 309 0.67 36.74 21.88
N PHE A 310 -0.22 35.78 22.15
CA PHE A 310 -0.31 35.13 23.46
C PHE A 310 -0.31 33.61 23.34
N ILE A 311 0.51 32.95 24.15
CA ILE A 311 0.74 31.49 24.11
C ILE A 311 0.04 30.83 25.30
N VAL A 312 -0.94 29.97 25.01
CA VAL A 312 -1.76 29.28 26.01
C VAL A 312 -1.27 27.83 26.17
N PRO A 313 -0.63 27.48 27.30
CA PRO A 313 -0.11 26.13 27.54
C PRO A 313 -1.22 25.07 27.58
N MET A 314 -0.96 23.89 27.00
CA MET A 314 -1.98 22.85 26.82
C MET A 314 -1.69 21.61 27.69
N ALA A 315 -2.74 21.05 28.31
CA ALA A 315 -2.69 19.77 29.02
C ALA A 315 -3.63 18.75 28.36
N ARG A 316 -3.24 17.46 28.31
CA ARG A 316 -4.11 16.38 27.84
C ARG A 316 -4.90 15.74 28.97
N LEU A 317 -6.10 15.30 28.64
CA LEU A 317 -6.93 14.46 29.47
C LEU A 317 -6.87 13.00 29.00
N LEU A 318 -6.87 12.06 29.94
CA LEU A 318 -7.12 10.64 29.66
C LEU A 318 -8.61 10.30 29.71
N ASN A 319 -9.40 11.16 30.35
CA ASN A 319 -10.85 11.05 30.47
C ASN A 319 -11.47 12.46 30.52
N ASN A 320 -12.56 12.68 29.79
CA ASN A 320 -13.21 14.00 29.73
C ASN A 320 -14.02 14.31 31.00
N THR A 321 -14.52 13.31 31.74
CA THR A 321 -15.32 13.57 32.96
C THR A 321 -14.50 14.17 34.10
N ASP A 322 -13.17 14.09 34.04
CA ASP A 322 -12.26 14.66 35.03
C ASP A 322 -12.40 16.21 35.10
N LEU A 323 -12.91 16.84 34.04
CA LEU A 323 -13.29 18.27 34.00
C LEU A 323 -14.57 18.59 34.79
N LEU A 324 -15.41 17.59 35.06
CA LEU A 324 -16.71 17.75 35.72
C LEU A 324 -16.64 17.42 37.23
N THR A 325 -15.63 16.65 37.63
CA THR A 325 -15.44 16.16 39.01
C THR A 325 -14.14 16.63 39.67
N GLY A 326 -13.16 17.07 38.89
CA GLY A 326 -11.87 17.58 39.38
C GLY A 326 -11.92 19.05 39.82
N SER A 327 -10.88 19.50 40.53
CA SER A 327 -10.71 20.92 40.86
C SER A 327 -10.20 21.71 39.65
N ASP A 328 -10.94 22.75 39.25
CA ASP A 328 -10.57 23.69 38.18
C ASP A 328 -9.32 24.50 38.57
N SER A 329 -8.16 23.91 38.32
CA SER A 329 -6.85 24.34 38.79
C SER A 329 -5.82 24.14 37.69
N ARG A 330 -4.76 24.97 37.69
CA ARG A 330 -3.80 25.02 36.58
C ARG A 330 -3.00 23.71 36.47
N PRO A 331 -3.13 22.95 35.36
CA PRO A 331 -2.49 21.65 35.19
C PRO A 331 -1.02 21.79 34.77
N ILE A 332 -0.29 20.68 34.82
CA ILE A 332 1.01 20.56 34.16
C ILE A 332 0.79 20.49 32.64
N THR A 333 1.47 21.34 31.89
CA THR A 333 1.18 21.61 30.46
C THR A 333 2.41 21.33 29.56
N PRO A 334 2.81 20.05 29.37
CA PRO A 334 4.01 19.68 28.63
C PRO A 334 3.79 19.58 27.10
N GLU A 335 2.60 19.90 26.61
CA GLU A 335 2.19 19.69 25.22
C GLU A 335 2.27 20.97 24.37
N GLU A 336 2.19 20.78 23.05
CA GLU A 336 2.19 21.87 22.05
C GLU A 336 1.05 22.89 22.34
N PRO A 337 1.37 24.17 22.62
CA PRO A 337 0.39 25.15 23.09
C PRO A 337 -0.56 25.62 21.99
N GLN A 338 -1.58 26.38 22.39
CA GLN A 338 -2.41 27.17 21.48
C GLN A 338 -1.90 28.63 21.41
N ILE A 339 -2.34 29.38 20.41
CA ILE A 339 -1.94 30.78 20.17
C ILE A 339 -3.22 31.64 20.10
N ILE A 340 -3.18 32.81 20.72
CA ILE A 340 -4.16 33.89 20.57
C ILE A 340 -3.47 35.06 19.87
N PHE A 341 -4.19 35.76 19.01
CA PHE A 341 -3.73 36.86 18.20
C PHE A 341 -4.56 38.11 18.55
N ARG A 342 -3.92 39.28 18.62
CA ARG A 342 -4.60 40.58 18.51
C ARG A 342 -5.07 40.77 17.07
N ASN A 343 -6.13 41.54 16.82
CA ASN A 343 -6.66 41.72 15.46
C ASN A 343 -5.59 42.30 14.48
N ASP A 344 -4.79 43.24 14.94
CA ASP A 344 -3.66 43.85 14.22
C ASP A 344 -2.38 42.96 14.17
N ALA A 345 -2.43 41.70 14.59
CA ALA A 345 -1.31 40.77 14.45
C ALA A 345 -1.07 40.38 12.98
N GLU A 346 0.17 40.41 12.51
CA GLU A 346 0.49 40.28 11.09
C GLU A 346 0.81 38.83 10.67
N ASP A 347 1.39 38.02 11.56
CA ASP A 347 1.74 36.63 11.27
C ASP A 347 0.53 35.73 11.01
N SER A 348 0.64 34.91 9.96
CA SER A 348 -0.23 33.76 9.69
C SER A 348 0.53 32.43 9.84
N TYR A 349 -0.21 31.32 9.90
CA TYR A 349 0.39 29.99 9.82
C TYR A 349 0.88 29.73 8.39
N ASN A 350 2.04 29.08 8.23
CA ASN A 350 2.58 28.77 6.90
C ASN A 350 1.66 27.76 6.16
N PRO A 351 1.08 28.10 5.00
CA PRO A 351 0.15 27.23 4.28
C PRO A 351 0.82 26.00 3.65
N LYS A 352 2.15 26.00 3.46
CA LYS A 352 2.92 24.86 2.91
C LYS A 352 3.22 23.76 3.95
N MET A 353 2.92 23.97 5.23
CA MET A 353 3.22 22.99 6.28
C MET A 353 2.08 21.98 6.44
N ARG A 354 2.30 20.72 6.01
CA ARG A 354 1.30 19.64 6.05
C ARG A 354 0.99 19.12 7.46
N TYR A 355 -0.12 18.39 7.63
CA TYR A 355 -0.45 17.82 8.94
C TYR A 355 0.57 16.76 9.35
N GLY A 356 0.93 16.74 10.63
CA GLY A 356 2.00 15.89 11.17
C GLY A 356 3.41 16.44 11.01
N ARG A 357 3.66 17.40 10.10
CA ARG A 357 4.96 18.06 9.91
C ARG A 357 4.95 19.49 10.46
N ARG A 358 5.13 19.61 11.79
CA ARG A 358 5.48 20.86 12.49
C ARG A 358 4.53 22.07 12.25
N SER A 359 3.31 21.87 11.75
CA SER A 359 2.51 22.94 11.14
C SER A 359 2.12 24.12 12.05
N LYS A 360 2.00 23.91 13.36
CA LYS A 360 1.86 25.00 14.35
C LYS A 360 3.20 25.43 14.95
N LEU A 361 4.11 24.46 15.13
CA LEU A 361 5.43 24.65 15.72
C LEU A 361 6.33 25.60 14.91
N GLU A 362 6.16 25.65 13.58
CA GLU A 362 6.80 26.61 12.69
C GLU A 362 6.51 28.06 13.10
N LEU A 363 5.25 28.43 13.34
CA LEU A 363 4.88 29.76 13.80
C LEU A 363 5.35 30.02 15.24
N LEU A 364 5.29 29.02 16.13
CA LEU A 364 5.85 29.14 17.48
C LEU A 364 7.36 29.48 17.44
N TRP A 365 8.12 28.94 16.48
CA TRP A 365 9.52 29.29 16.29
C TRP A 365 9.72 30.71 15.73
N ARG A 366 8.91 31.17 14.76
CA ARG A 366 8.95 32.56 14.28
C ARG A 366 8.70 33.58 15.38
N LEU A 367 7.73 33.29 16.26
CA LEU A 367 7.39 34.11 17.43
C LEU A 367 8.42 34.04 18.57
N GLY A 368 9.51 33.27 18.42
CA GLY A 368 10.57 33.15 19.43
C GLY A 368 10.22 32.27 20.63
N VAL A 369 9.17 31.44 20.55
CA VAL A 369 8.68 30.64 21.68
C VAL A 369 9.70 29.55 22.06
N ASN A 370 10.35 29.74 23.21
CA ASN A 370 11.33 28.80 23.73
C ASN A 370 10.68 27.45 24.09
N SER A 371 10.96 26.43 23.29
CA SER A 371 10.47 25.07 23.54
C SER A 371 11.29 24.36 24.63
N PRO A 372 10.66 23.72 25.64
CA PRO A 372 11.35 22.97 26.70
C PRO A 372 12.06 21.71 26.19
N HIS A 373 11.71 21.27 24.98
CA HIS A 373 12.50 20.29 24.23
C HIS A 373 13.26 20.97 23.11
N LYS A 374 14.54 20.63 22.95
CA LYS A 374 15.33 20.92 21.74
C LYS A 374 14.74 20.13 20.56
N PHE A 375 13.60 20.56 20.03
CA PHE A 375 13.05 20.04 18.80
C PHE A 375 14.08 20.32 17.71
N SER A 376 14.72 19.25 17.21
CA SER A 376 15.76 19.36 16.20
C SER A 376 15.20 20.06 14.97
N ILE A 377 15.74 21.24 14.64
CA ILE A 377 15.37 22.01 13.44
C ILE A 377 15.66 21.18 12.18
N LYS A 378 16.69 20.32 12.22
CA LYS A 378 17.04 19.39 11.13
C LYS A 378 15.81 18.65 10.60
N ALA A 379 15.80 18.43 9.29
CA ALA A 379 14.79 17.65 8.59
C ALA A 379 14.57 16.27 9.21
N ALA A 380 13.36 15.71 9.08
CA ALA A 380 13.02 14.42 9.67
C ALA A 380 13.41 13.22 8.79
N VAL A 381 13.79 13.51 7.54
CA VAL A 381 14.45 12.67 6.51
C VAL A 381 15.35 13.59 5.64
N PRO A 382 16.44 13.11 5.00
CA PRO A 382 17.42 13.98 4.33
C PRO A 382 16.90 14.87 3.17
N TRP A 383 15.87 14.43 2.45
CA TRP A 383 15.32 15.15 1.27
C TRP A 383 14.25 16.20 1.59
N GLU A 384 13.78 16.30 2.84
CA GLU A 384 12.89 17.40 3.26
C GLU A 384 13.68 18.69 3.47
N ARG A 385 13.78 19.53 2.43
CA ARG A 385 14.52 20.81 2.46
C ARG A 385 13.91 21.91 3.37
N GLU A 386 12.72 21.68 3.90
CA GLU A 386 11.82 22.70 4.46
C GLU A 386 12.15 23.19 5.90
N THR A 387 13.43 23.25 6.30
CA THR A 387 13.83 23.95 7.56
C THR A 387 15.08 24.82 7.51
N GLU A 388 15.82 24.88 6.40
CA GLU A 388 16.96 25.80 6.28
C GLU A 388 16.52 27.26 6.03
N GLU A 389 15.32 27.45 5.47
CA GLU A 389 14.70 28.77 5.25
C GLU A 389 13.93 29.34 6.46
N ILE A 390 14.03 28.73 7.65
CA ILE A 390 13.39 29.28 8.87
C ILE A 390 14.16 30.54 9.30
N GLN A 391 13.71 31.69 8.79
CA GLN A 391 14.13 33.00 9.27
C GLN A 391 13.53 33.21 10.66
N PHE A 392 14.31 32.89 11.69
CA PHE A 392 14.02 33.29 13.06
C PHE A 392 13.94 34.83 13.13
N SER A 393 12.90 35.36 13.79
CA SER A 393 12.89 36.78 14.14
C SER A 393 14.16 37.10 14.91
N ARG A 394 14.86 38.17 14.50
CA ARG A 394 16.03 38.68 15.23
C ARG A 394 15.62 39.44 16.50
N GLU A 395 14.37 39.89 16.54
CA GLU A 395 13.73 40.48 17.71
C GLU A 395 13.17 39.35 18.57
N LYS A 396 13.57 39.35 19.85
CA LYS A 396 13.12 38.36 20.82
C LYS A 396 11.82 38.82 21.48
N ASP A 397 11.05 37.85 21.93
CA ASP A 397 9.98 38.02 22.92
C ASP A 397 8.75 38.84 22.44
N HIS A 398 8.32 38.64 21.18
CA HIS A 398 7.04 39.16 20.65
C HIS A 398 5.76 38.59 21.33
N TYR A 399 5.89 37.73 22.35
CA TYR A 399 4.76 36.99 22.94
C TYR A 399 4.75 37.02 24.47
N LYS A 400 3.56 36.83 25.05
CA LYS A 400 3.35 36.54 26.49
C LYS A 400 2.74 35.15 26.66
N SER A 401 3.08 34.39 27.69
CA SER A 401 2.37 33.14 28.02
C SER A 401 1.34 33.37 29.12
N ILE A 402 0.10 32.89 28.90
CA ILE A 402 -1.06 33.17 29.76
C ILE A 402 -1.97 31.94 29.87
N GLY A 403 -2.66 31.79 31.00
CA GLY A 403 -3.74 30.81 31.19
C GLY A 403 -3.32 29.35 31.04
N TRP A 404 -4.28 28.53 30.64
CA TRP A 404 -4.07 27.16 30.18
C TRP A 404 -5.27 26.73 29.32
N VAL A 405 -5.16 25.58 28.64
CA VAL A 405 -6.28 24.96 27.93
C VAL A 405 -6.18 23.44 28.02
N PHE A 406 -7.31 22.77 28.21
CA PHE A 406 -7.37 21.31 28.19
C PHE A 406 -7.54 20.80 26.76
N ARG A 407 -6.99 19.63 26.48
CA ARG A 407 -7.20 18.87 25.26
C ARG A 407 -7.99 17.63 25.61
N LEU A 408 -9.22 17.56 25.10
CA LEU A 408 -10.11 16.41 25.26
C LEU A 408 -9.49 15.16 24.66
N PHE A 409 -9.83 14.02 25.28
CA PHE A 409 -9.35 12.69 24.96
C PHE A 409 -9.53 12.36 23.47
N SER A 410 -8.56 11.67 22.86
CA SER A 410 -8.63 11.24 21.47
C SER A 410 -9.10 9.78 21.28
N GLY A 411 -9.61 9.17 22.35
CA GLY A 411 -10.14 7.80 22.34
C GLY A 411 -9.06 6.71 22.38
N GLN A 412 -7.81 7.08 22.67
CA GLN A 412 -6.62 6.26 22.41
C GLN A 412 -5.58 6.35 23.55
N ALA A 413 -5.95 5.86 24.73
CA ALA A 413 -5.18 6.03 25.99
C ALA A 413 -3.67 5.73 25.87
N LEU A 414 -3.29 4.64 25.19
CA LEU A 414 -1.89 4.23 24.99
C LEU A 414 -1.02 5.28 24.26
N GLN A 415 -1.62 6.27 23.60
CA GLN A 415 -0.93 7.36 22.90
C GLN A 415 -0.95 8.68 23.70
N GLU A 416 -1.66 8.72 24.83
CA GLU A 416 -1.98 9.93 25.59
C GLU A 416 -1.38 9.92 27.00
N GLU A 417 -1.02 8.75 27.53
CA GLU A 417 -0.15 8.63 28.70
C GLU A 417 1.17 9.41 28.53
N ASN A 418 1.69 9.99 29.61
CA ASN A 418 2.95 10.72 29.62
C ASN A 418 4.17 9.78 29.73
N LYS A 419 4.29 8.82 28.80
CA LYS A 419 5.38 7.83 28.70
C LYS A 419 6.16 8.02 27.39
N LYS A 420 7.46 7.66 27.40
CA LYS A 420 8.33 7.73 26.21
C LYS A 420 7.81 6.86 25.06
N GLU A 421 7.25 5.69 25.35
CA GLU A 421 6.62 4.80 24.37
C GLU A 421 5.39 5.43 23.71
N ALA A 422 4.53 6.09 24.48
CA ALA A 422 3.33 6.76 23.99
C ALA A 422 3.67 7.89 22.99
N LEU A 423 4.80 8.59 23.16
CA LEU A 423 5.30 9.57 22.19
C LEU A 423 5.69 8.91 20.85
N SER A 424 6.41 7.78 20.88
CA SER A 424 6.76 7.03 19.68
C SER A 424 5.51 6.48 18.97
N LEU A 425 4.59 5.87 19.71
CA LEU A 425 3.34 5.32 19.20
C LEU A 425 2.45 6.42 18.60
N ARG A 426 2.38 7.60 19.24
CA ARG A 426 1.67 8.79 18.75
C ARG A 426 2.24 9.32 17.42
N VAL A 427 3.54 9.21 17.18
CA VAL A 427 4.17 9.56 15.88
C VAL A 427 3.84 8.50 14.83
N PHE A 428 4.02 7.21 15.16
CA PHE A 428 3.74 6.08 14.26
C PHE A 428 2.27 6.06 13.83
N ASN A 429 1.33 6.04 14.78
CA ASN A 429 -0.10 6.00 14.51
C ASN A 429 -0.59 7.25 13.76
N ARG A 430 0.07 8.41 13.89
CA ARG A 430 -0.26 9.60 13.08
C ARG A 430 0.12 9.41 11.61
N LEU A 431 1.34 8.96 11.32
CA LEU A 431 1.79 8.73 9.94
C LEU A 431 0.92 7.66 9.27
N LEU A 432 0.65 6.58 9.99
CA LEU A 432 -0.27 5.52 9.56
C LEU A 432 -1.68 6.07 9.27
N ALA A 433 -2.27 6.84 10.19
CA ALA A 433 -3.59 7.42 9.98
C ALA A 433 -3.67 8.43 8.83
N ILE A 434 -2.59 9.15 8.52
CA ILE A 434 -2.50 10.01 7.32
C ILE A 434 -2.59 9.15 6.06
N GLN A 435 -1.74 8.12 5.95
CA GLN A 435 -1.75 7.19 4.81
C GLN A 435 -3.13 6.53 4.63
N ASN A 436 -3.69 5.97 5.70
CA ASN A 436 -4.97 5.25 5.67
C ASN A 436 -6.15 6.11 5.20
N PHE A 437 -6.14 7.39 5.57
CA PHE A 437 -7.18 8.35 5.23
C PHE A 437 -7.05 8.78 3.76
N LEU A 438 -5.84 9.10 3.29
CA LEU A 438 -5.60 9.49 1.90
C LEU A 438 -5.82 8.32 0.93
N ASP A 439 -5.33 7.12 1.26
CA ASP A 439 -5.64 5.89 0.52
C ASP A 439 -7.15 5.59 0.51
N GLY A 440 -7.87 5.97 1.57
CA GLY A 440 -9.33 5.82 1.63
C GLY A 440 -10.08 6.80 0.73
N ILE A 441 -9.60 8.03 0.59
CA ILE A 441 -10.12 8.99 -0.39
C ILE A 441 -9.80 8.51 -1.81
N ASP A 442 -8.55 8.12 -2.08
CA ASP A 442 -8.12 7.64 -3.39
C ASP A 442 -8.92 6.38 -3.80
N GLU A 443 -9.17 5.44 -2.88
CA GLU A 443 -10.06 4.29 -3.09
C GLU A 443 -11.51 4.72 -3.38
N GLN A 444 -12.11 5.56 -2.52
CA GLN A 444 -13.49 6.00 -2.68
C GLN A 444 -13.70 6.72 -4.02
N LEU A 445 -12.76 7.58 -4.42
CA LEU A 445 -12.80 8.28 -5.69
C LEU A 445 -12.57 7.34 -6.86
N ALA A 446 -11.64 6.38 -6.78
CA ALA A 446 -11.45 5.39 -7.84
C ALA A 446 -12.71 4.52 -8.08
N ARG A 447 -13.39 4.08 -7.01
CA ARG A 447 -14.69 3.38 -7.14
C ARG A 447 -15.77 4.31 -7.73
N ALA A 448 -15.81 5.59 -7.34
CA ALA A 448 -16.75 6.57 -7.88
C ALA A 448 -16.50 6.95 -9.35
N HIS A 449 -15.25 6.89 -9.82
CA HIS A 449 -14.87 7.01 -11.24
C HIS A 449 -14.98 5.67 -11.99
N GLY A 450 -15.58 4.66 -11.35
CA GLY A 450 -15.96 3.41 -11.98
C GLY A 450 -14.86 2.37 -12.09
N PHE A 451 -13.99 2.21 -11.09
CA PHE A 451 -13.27 0.95 -10.92
C PHE A 451 -14.24 -0.20 -10.58
N ASP A 452 -14.07 -1.36 -11.22
CA ASP A 452 -14.81 -2.59 -10.95
C ASP A 452 -13.90 -3.81 -11.21
N SER A 453 -13.66 -4.63 -10.18
CA SER A 453 -12.79 -5.82 -10.25
C SER A 453 -13.31 -6.91 -11.20
N LYS A 454 -14.59 -6.86 -11.57
CA LYS A 454 -15.22 -7.79 -12.53
C LYS A 454 -14.87 -7.47 -13.99
N ARG A 455 -14.37 -6.27 -14.30
CA ARG A 455 -13.95 -5.91 -15.66
C ARG A 455 -12.68 -6.62 -16.08
N LEU A 456 -12.57 -6.87 -17.38
CA LEU A 456 -11.33 -7.36 -17.96
C LEU A 456 -10.21 -6.33 -17.74
N PHE A 457 -9.03 -6.83 -17.42
CA PHE A 457 -7.85 -6.03 -17.11
C PHE A 457 -6.94 -5.91 -18.34
N GLN A 458 -6.61 -7.03 -18.99
CA GLN A 458 -5.67 -7.07 -20.10
C GLN A 458 -6.33 -6.81 -21.46
N TYR A 459 -7.55 -7.32 -21.66
CA TYR A 459 -8.34 -7.10 -22.87
C TYR A 459 -9.36 -5.98 -22.67
N ASP A 460 -9.45 -5.02 -23.59
CA ASP A 460 -10.51 -4.01 -23.60
C ASP A 460 -11.83 -4.65 -24.06
N GLU A 461 -12.89 -4.52 -23.25
CA GLU A 461 -14.19 -5.15 -23.51
C GLU A 461 -14.92 -4.60 -24.74
N LYS A 462 -14.65 -3.36 -25.16
CA LYS A 462 -15.21 -2.77 -26.38
C LYS A 462 -14.48 -3.29 -27.62
N LEU A 463 -13.15 -3.37 -27.58
CA LEU A 463 -12.34 -3.90 -28.68
C LEU A 463 -12.62 -5.40 -28.90
N LEU A 464 -12.70 -6.17 -27.81
CA LEU A 464 -13.02 -7.60 -27.84
C LEU A 464 -14.43 -7.85 -28.42
N ASN A 465 -15.43 -7.07 -28.01
CA ASN A 465 -16.78 -7.09 -28.59
C ASN A 465 -16.79 -6.63 -30.07
N HIS A 466 -15.99 -5.62 -30.44
CA HIS A 466 -15.88 -5.20 -31.85
C HIS A 466 -15.31 -6.31 -32.72
N ALA A 467 -14.26 -7.00 -32.26
CA ALA A 467 -13.68 -8.15 -32.96
C ALA A 467 -14.70 -9.30 -33.13
N GLN A 468 -15.55 -9.55 -32.12
CA GLN A 468 -16.59 -10.58 -32.18
C GLN A 468 -17.64 -10.26 -33.24
N LEU A 469 -18.15 -9.03 -33.26
CA LEU A 469 -19.11 -8.57 -34.26
C LEU A 469 -18.51 -8.55 -35.68
N ARG A 470 -17.21 -8.22 -35.81
CA ARG A 470 -16.47 -8.29 -37.08
C ARG A 470 -16.40 -9.70 -37.62
N TYR A 471 -16.01 -10.65 -36.77
CA TYR A 471 -15.97 -12.08 -37.10
C TYR A 471 -17.33 -12.61 -37.55
N TRP A 472 -18.41 -12.35 -36.78
CA TRP A 472 -19.76 -12.76 -37.16
C TRP A 472 -20.29 -12.07 -38.43
N SER A 473 -19.76 -10.90 -38.80
CA SER A 473 -20.06 -10.24 -40.08
C SER A 473 -19.28 -10.78 -41.29
N GLY A 474 -18.34 -11.72 -41.09
CA GLY A 474 -17.51 -12.28 -42.15
C GLY A 474 -16.32 -11.40 -42.55
N ASP A 475 -15.81 -10.56 -41.65
CA ASP A 475 -14.61 -9.75 -41.91
C ASP A 475 -13.36 -10.65 -41.99
N ALA A 476 -12.90 -10.90 -43.21
CA ALA A 476 -11.87 -11.91 -43.52
C ALA A 476 -10.56 -11.77 -42.73
N LYS A 477 -10.20 -10.55 -42.29
CA LYS A 477 -9.01 -10.30 -41.46
C LYS A 477 -9.19 -10.86 -40.04
N PHE A 478 -10.41 -10.81 -39.51
CA PHE A 478 -10.75 -11.36 -38.20
C PHE A 478 -10.99 -12.88 -38.29
N SER A 479 -11.65 -13.36 -39.35
CA SER A 479 -11.82 -14.80 -39.61
C SER A 479 -10.48 -15.54 -39.56
N SER A 480 -9.46 -15.16 -40.32
CA SER A 480 -8.19 -15.92 -40.34
C SER A 480 -7.49 -16.07 -38.99
N VAL A 481 -7.69 -15.13 -38.05
CA VAL A 481 -7.13 -15.22 -36.68
C VAL A 481 -8.02 -16.08 -35.78
N ILE A 482 -9.34 -15.95 -35.91
CA ILE A 482 -10.32 -16.60 -35.05
C ILE A 482 -10.58 -18.05 -35.48
N ASP A 483 -10.46 -18.35 -36.77
CA ASP A 483 -10.46 -19.71 -37.31
C ASP A 483 -9.24 -20.51 -36.80
N HIS A 484 -8.07 -19.86 -36.66
CA HIS A 484 -6.87 -20.48 -36.04
C HIS A 484 -7.06 -20.68 -34.52
N LEU A 485 -7.62 -19.70 -33.82
CA LEU A 485 -8.03 -19.82 -32.41
C LEU A 485 -8.98 -21.01 -32.19
N ILE A 486 -10.01 -21.14 -33.04
CA ILE A 486 -10.97 -22.24 -33.01
C ILE A 486 -10.29 -23.57 -33.34
N ALA A 487 -9.47 -23.64 -34.40
CA ALA A 487 -8.73 -24.85 -34.75
C ALA A 487 -7.78 -25.32 -33.62
N LYS A 488 -7.17 -24.40 -32.85
CA LYS A 488 -6.36 -24.76 -31.67
C LYS A 488 -7.23 -25.28 -30.53
N ALA A 489 -8.39 -24.66 -30.28
CA ALA A 489 -9.36 -25.15 -29.31
C ALA A 489 -9.92 -26.54 -29.69
N ASP A 490 -10.24 -26.77 -30.96
CA ASP A 490 -10.68 -28.06 -31.49
C ASP A 490 -9.59 -29.13 -31.39
N ASN A 491 -8.33 -28.79 -31.66
CA ASN A 491 -7.21 -29.72 -31.45
C ASN A 491 -7.06 -30.10 -29.97
N MET A 492 -7.19 -29.16 -29.03
CA MET A 492 -7.18 -29.44 -27.59
C MET A 492 -8.34 -30.37 -27.18
N VAL A 493 -9.56 -30.13 -27.70
CA VAL A 493 -10.75 -30.95 -27.41
C VAL A 493 -10.68 -32.32 -28.06
N SER A 494 -10.23 -32.42 -29.31
CA SER A 494 -10.18 -33.65 -30.10
C SER A 494 -9.09 -34.61 -29.61
N PHE A 495 -7.91 -34.09 -29.22
CA PHE A 495 -6.85 -34.88 -28.59
C PHE A 495 -7.37 -35.64 -27.37
N ILE A 496 -8.07 -34.93 -26.48
CA ILE A 496 -8.66 -35.53 -25.28
C ILE A 496 -9.82 -36.47 -25.64
N THR A 497 -10.69 -36.07 -26.58
CA THR A 497 -11.84 -36.89 -27.01
C THR A 497 -11.41 -38.22 -27.64
N THR A 498 -10.24 -38.26 -28.28
CA THR A 498 -9.65 -39.48 -28.86
C THR A 498 -9.10 -40.38 -27.76
N MET A 499 -8.26 -39.83 -26.86
CA MET A 499 -7.68 -40.55 -25.71
C MET A 499 -8.74 -41.31 -24.89
N PHE A 500 -9.93 -40.71 -24.69
CA PHE A 500 -11.00 -41.31 -23.88
C PHE A 500 -11.93 -42.26 -24.66
N LYS A 501 -11.81 -42.34 -25.99
CA LYS A 501 -12.40 -43.42 -26.80
C LYS A 501 -11.50 -44.65 -26.87
N GLU A 502 -10.19 -44.45 -26.83
CA GLU A 502 -9.18 -45.52 -26.85
C GLU A 502 -9.07 -46.29 -25.52
N SER A 503 -9.65 -45.76 -24.44
CA SER A 503 -9.61 -46.35 -23.09
C SER A 503 -10.85 -47.18 -22.68
N GLU A 504 -11.67 -47.64 -23.63
CA GLU A 504 -12.86 -48.53 -23.49
C GLU A 504 -13.92 -48.23 -22.40
N LEU A 505 -13.85 -47.08 -21.72
CA LEU A 505 -14.80 -46.68 -20.69
C LEU A 505 -16.15 -46.27 -21.28
N GLN A 506 -17.16 -47.16 -21.21
CA GLN A 506 -18.54 -46.79 -21.54
C GLN A 506 -19.06 -45.69 -20.60
N ILE A 507 -19.63 -44.64 -21.17
CA ILE A 507 -20.21 -43.49 -20.46
C ILE A 507 -21.73 -43.53 -20.59
N ASN A 508 -22.43 -43.21 -19.49
CA ASN A 508 -23.88 -43.00 -19.49
C ASN A 508 -24.15 -41.50 -19.72
N ASP A 509 -24.80 -41.17 -20.84
CA ASP A 509 -24.90 -39.81 -21.41
C ASP A 509 -25.47 -38.73 -20.45
N ASN A 510 -26.22 -39.15 -19.42
CA ASN A 510 -26.90 -38.22 -18.51
C ASN A 510 -26.07 -37.78 -17.29
N LEU A 511 -24.87 -38.34 -17.06
CA LEU A 511 -24.05 -38.08 -15.87
C LEU A 511 -22.55 -38.01 -16.20
N THR A 512 -22.06 -36.87 -16.72
CA THR A 512 -20.61 -36.68 -16.88
C THR A 512 -20.13 -35.23 -16.77
N ALA A 513 -19.63 -34.89 -15.59
CA ALA A 513 -18.49 -33.99 -15.46
C ALA A 513 -17.32 -34.85 -14.95
N ARG A 514 -16.30 -35.08 -15.77
CA ARG A 514 -15.09 -35.83 -15.40
C ARG A 514 -13.83 -35.09 -15.88
N TYR A 515 -12.73 -35.36 -15.20
CA TYR A 515 -11.41 -34.81 -15.51
C TYR A 515 -10.78 -35.56 -16.67
N HIS A 516 -9.78 -34.93 -17.30
CA HIS A 516 -8.98 -35.53 -18.37
C HIS A 516 -7.54 -35.01 -18.33
N GLU A 517 -6.62 -35.71 -19.00
CA GLU A 517 -5.18 -35.67 -18.75
C GLU A 517 -4.39 -35.19 -19.99
N LEU A 518 -3.25 -34.53 -19.79
CA LEU A 518 -2.48 -33.81 -20.83
C LEU A 518 -0.96 -33.91 -20.61
N ARG A 519 -0.32 -35.07 -20.81
CA ARG A 519 1.13 -35.22 -20.55
C ARG A 519 1.96 -34.72 -21.73
N GLY A 520 2.92 -33.85 -21.42
CA GLY A 520 3.73 -33.15 -22.42
C GLY A 520 4.72 -34.05 -23.18
N SER A 521 5.21 -33.49 -24.29
CA SER A 521 6.19 -34.09 -25.21
C SER A 521 7.44 -34.65 -24.52
N ASN A 522 7.76 -35.92 -24.78
CA ASN A 522 9.01 -36.57 -24.42
C ASN A 522 9.38 -37.65 -25.47
N GLU A 523 9.33 -37.32 -26.76
CA GLU A 523 9.84 -38.18 -27.85
C GLU A 523 11.38 -38.14 -27.94
N GLU A 524 12.10 -38.58 -26.89
CA GLU A 524 13.55 -38.78 -27.03
C GLU A 524 14.21 -39.78 -26.03
N LEU A 525 13.55 -40.89 -25.65
CA LEU A 525 14.29 -42.05 -25.08
C LEU A 525 13.53 -43.41 -25.07
N LEU A 526 13.46 -44.12 -26.21
CA LEU A 526 13.04 -45.54 -26.23
C LEU A 526 13.88 -46.39 -27.20
N LEU A 527 14.87 -47.10 -26.67
CA LEU A 527 15.66 -48.08 -27.43
C LEU A 527 16.28 -49.19 -26.54
N SER A 528 15.45 -50.09 -25.95
CA SER A 528 15.87 -51.47 -25.61
C SER A 528 14.74 -52.37 -25.09
N THR A 529 14.71 -53.62 -25.62
CA THR A 529 14.29 -54.89 -24.97
C THR A 529 12.88 -55.06 -24.38
N ASN A 530 12.05 -55.84 -25.08
CA ASN A 530 11.42 -57.13 -24.72
C ASN A 530 11.42 -57.53 -23.20
N THR A 531 10.41 -58.21 -22.64
CA THR A 531 9.82 -59.49 -23.09
C THR A 531 8.42 -59.84 -22.53
N GLU A 532 7.56 -60.42 -23.39
CA GLU A 532 6.69 -61.61 -23.20
C GLU A 532 5.59 -61.76 -22.10
N ASN A 533 4.47 -62.35 -22.57
CA ASN A 533 3.52 -63.29 -21.90
C ASN A 533 2.57 -62.78 -20.78
N SER A 534 1.33 -63.27 -20.64
CA SER A 534 0.45 -64.11 -21.50
C SER A 534 -0.95 -64.28 -20.85
N THR A 535 -2.02 -64.52 -21.65
CA THR A 535 -3.22 -65.39 -21.38
C THR A 535 -3.99 -65.30 -20.02
N ASP A 536 -5.33 -65.36 -19.93
CA ASP A 536 -6.29 -65.99 -20.85
C ASP A 536 -7.77 -65.57 -20.64
N THR A 537 -8.61 -66.05 -21.58
CA THR A 537 -10.06 -66.35 -21.59
C THR A 537 -10.79 -66.63 -20.24
N THR A 538 -12.12 -66.52 -20.03
CA THR A 538 -13.33 -66.30 -20.89
C THR A 538 -14.64 -66.19 -20.06
N SER A 539 -15.63 -65.37 -20.50
CA SER A 539 -17.08 -65.70 -20.66
C SER A 539 -17.95 -66.14 -19.43
N VAL A 540 -19.31 -66.16 -19.38
CA VAL A 540 -20.41 -65.80 -20.31
C VAL A 540 -21.79 -65.72 -19.55
N GLU A 541 -22.79 -64.99 -20.10
CA GLU A 541 -24.27 -65.11 -19.85
C GLU A 541 -24.88 -64.92 -18.42
N ALA A 542 -26.19 -64.66 -18.20
CA ALA A 542 -27.25 -64.02 -19.02
C ALA A 542 -28.53 -63.63 -18.22
N VAL A 543 -29.16 -62.52 -18.65
CA VAL A 543 -30.62 -62.29 -18.91
C VAL A 543 -31.73 -62.90 -18.01
N GLN A 544 -32.50 -62.04 -17.30
CA GLN A 544 -33.99 -61.87 -17.39
C GLN A 544 -34.46 -60.76 -16.39
N ASN A 545 -35.26 -59.74 -16.77
CA ASN A 545 -36.75 -59.66 -16.87
C ASN A 545 -37.48 -59.70 -15.50
N ILE A 546 -38.60 -58.99 -15.21
CA ILE A 546 -39.52 -58.13 -16.03
C ILE A 546 -40.46 -57.27 -15.11
N ASN A 547 -41.07 -56.20 -15.66
CA ASN A 547 -42.24 -55.41 -15.14
C ASN A 547 -42.10 -54.64 -13.79
N SER A 548 -42.39 -53.32 -13.68
CA SER A 548 -43.67 -52.55 -13.79
C SER A 548 -44.61 -52.75 -12.58
N LEU A 549 -45.14 -51.74 -11.86
CA LEU A 549 -45.94 -50.57 -12.31
C LEU A 549 -46.17 -49.56 -11.13
N VAL A 550 -46.95 -48.50 -11.41
CA VAL A 550 -47.68 -47.57 -10.48
C VAL A 550 -46.94 -46.31 -9.97
N GLU A 551 -47.69 -45.21 -10.09
CA GLU A 551 -47.37 -43.79 -9.90
C GLU A 551 -47.47 -43.28 -8.44
N ASP A 552 -46.83 -42.12 -8.24
CA ASP A 552 -47.28 -40.97 -7.42
C ASP A 552 -47.04 -40.89 -5.88
N SER A 553 -46.96 -39.63 -5.46
CA SER A 553 -47.16 -39.03 -4.13
C SER A 553 -46.00 -38.88 -3.14
N SER A 554 -45.59 -37.60 -3.03
CA SER A 554 -45.25 -36.87 -1.79
C SER A 554 -43.86 -36.99 -1.15
N GLU A 555 -43.46 -35.85 -0.57
CA GLU A 555 -42.20 -35.60 0.11
C GLU A 555 -42.07 -36.40 1.42
N ARG A 556 -40.93 -37.07 1.62
CA ARG A 556 -40.41 -37.40 2.96
C ARG A 556 -38.91 -37.30 3.00
N GLU A 557 -38.39 -36.44 3.88
CA GLU A 557 -37.04 -36.59 4.40
C GLU A 557 -36.94 -37.96 5.11
N LEU A 558 -35.91 -38.74 4.80
CA LEU A 558 -35.63 -40.00 5.48
C LEU A 558 -34.13 -40.15 5.68
N GLN A 559 -33.77 -40.71 6.85
CA GLN A 559 -32.45 -40.59 7.43
C GLN A 559 -31.42 -41.51 6.77
N LEU A 560 -30.14 -41.13 6.90
CA LEU A 560 -28.99 -41.91 6.47
C LEU A 560 -29.00 -43.31 7.12
N SER A 561 -29.13 -44.36 6.31
CA SER A 561 -28.80 -45.73 6.70
C SER A 561 -27.46 -46.12 6.06
N SER A 562 -26.46 -46.45 6.89
CA SER A 562 -25.09 -46.69 6.46
C SER A 562 -24.82 -48.16 6.13
N SER A 563 -24.67 -48.51 4.86
CA SER A 563 -24.02 -49.77 4.42
C SER A 563 -23.60 -49.73 2.94
N GLU A 564 -22.49 -50.41 2.64
CA GLU A 564 -22.10 -50.87 1.29
C GLU A 564 -21.85 -49.80 0.22
N THR A 565 -20.75 -49.06 0.39
CA THR A 565 -19.99 -48.51 -0.73
C THR A 565 -19.44 -49.63 -1.63
N PRO A 566 -19.71 -49.66 -2.94
CA PRO A 566 -18.97 -50.52 -3.86
C PRO A 566 -17.51 -50.07 -3.89
N THR A 567 -16.57 -50.94 -3.53
CA THR A 567 -15.13 -50.64 -3.59
C THR A 567 -14.65 -50.69 -5.04
N LEU A 568 -14.91 -49.63 -5.80
CA LEU A 568 -14.30 -49.45 -7.12
C LEU A 568 -12.78 -49.35 -6.93
N THR A 569 -12.04 -50.26 -7.55
CA THR A 569 -10.58 -50.34 -7.43
C THR A 569 -9.92 -49.05 -7.95
N LYS A 570 -8.94 -48.54 -7.19
CA LYS A 570 -8.15 -47.36 -7.57
C LYS A 570 -7.15 -47.70 -8.67
N GLU A 571 -7.64 -47.90 -9.89
CA GLU A 571 -6.77 -47.74 -11.05
C GLU A 571 -6.42 -46.25 -11.19
N LYS A 572 -5.12 -45.95 -11.22
CA LYS A 572 -4.64 -44.58 -11.30
C LYS A 572 -4.89 -44.04 -12.70
N MET A 573 -5.81 -43.09 -12.80
CA MET A 573 -5.71 -42.00 -13.77
C MET A 573 -4.27 -41.43 -13.72
N ILE A 574 -3.60 -41.32 -14.87
CA ILE A 574 -2.16 -40.99 -14.94
C ILE A 574 -2.01 -39.49 -15.20
N ILE A 575 -2.48 -38.70 -14.23
CA ILE A 575 -2.43 -37.23 -14.31
C ILE A 575 -0.97 -36.82 -14.58
N PRO A 576 -0.72 -35.92 -15.54
CA PRO A 576 0.61 -35.40 -15.79
C PRO A 576 1.14 -34.74 -14.52
N GLU A 577 2.16 -35.35 -13.92
CA GLU A 577 2.62 -34.98 -12.57
C GLU A 577 3.21 -33.56 -12.52
N ASN A 578 3.49 -32.93 -13.67
CA ASN A 578 3.68 -31.50 -13.83
C ASN A 578 3.17 -31.02 -15.20
N ILE A 579 2.24 -30.06 -15.20
CA ILE A 579 1.97 -29.14 -16.33
C ILE A 579 2.34 -27.74 -15.84
N SER A 580 3.18 -27.03 -16.59
CA SER A 580 3.55 -25.64 -16.25
C SER A 580 2.33 -24.73 -16.19
N LEU A 581 2.30 -23.84 -15.19
CA LEU A 581 1.29 -22.79 -15.07
C LEU A 581 1.20 -21.93 -16.33
N SER A 582 2.34 -21.69 -17.01
CA SER A 582 2.38 -20.95 -18.26
C SER A 582 1.56 -21.61 -19.39
N VAL A 583 1.57 -22.96 -19.46
CA VAL A 583 0.80 -23.75 -20.42
C VAL A 583 -0.67 -23.81 -20.02
N LEU A 584 -0.95 -24.03 -18.73
CA LEU A 584 -2.31 -24.09 -18.20
C LEU A 584 -3.06 -22.77 -18.46
N PHE A 585 -2.42 -21.64 -18.19
CA PHE A 585 -3.00 -20.30 -18.39
C PHE A 585 -3.25 -20.01 -19.88
N GLU A 586 -2.33 -20.38 -20.78
CA GLU A 586 -2.51 -20.25 -22.23
C GLU A 586 -3.67 -21.11 -22.74
N ASN A 587 -3.76 -22.37 -22.33
CA ASN A 587 -4.83 -23.29 -22.75
C ASN A 587 -6.21 -22.82 -22.26
N VAL A 588 -6.32 -22.41 -21.00
CA VAL A 588 -7.57 -21.84 -20.44
C VAL A 588 -7.96 -20.56 -21.17
N THR A 589 -7.00 -19.67 -21.46
CA THR A 589 -7.26 -18.42 -22.19
C THR A 589 -7.74 -18.72 -23.62
N THR A 590 -7.05 -19.62 -24.33
CA THR A 590 -7.38 -20.04 -25.71
C THR A 590 -8.79 -20.63 -25.79
N LEU A 591 -9.12 -21.62 -24.94
CA LEU A 591 -10.46 -22.22 -24.91
C LEU A 591 -11.56 -21.21 -24.52
N THR A 592 -11.25 -20.25 -23.64
CA THR A 592 -12.22 -19.23 -23.22
C THR A 592 -12.50 -18.22 -24.33
N LEU A 593 -11.46 -17.75 -25.04
CA LEU A 593 -11.62 -16.89 -26.20
C LEU A 593 -12.33 -17.63 -27.35
N ALA A 594 -11.98 -18.90 -27.60
CA ALA A 594 -12.67 -19.71 -28.61
C ALA A 594 -14.17 -19.84 -28.31
N ASN A 595 -14.58 -20.05 -27.04
CA ASN A 595 -15.99 -19.96 -26.64
C ASN A 595 -16.58 -18.56 -26.88
N TYR A 596 -15.87 -17.49 -26.52
CA TYR A 596 -16.36 -16.12 -26.70
C TYR A 596 -16.65 -15.79 -28.17
N PHE A 597 -15.76 -16.17 -29.09
CA PHE A 597 -15.93 -15.89 -30.51
C PHE A 597 -16.90 -16.84 -31.23
N SER A 598 -16.90 -18.13 -30.89
CA SER A 598 -17.75 -19.14 -31.56
C SER A 598 -19.13 -19.37 -30.92
N SER A 599 -19.34 -18.89 -29.69
CA SER A 599 -20.45 -19.27 -28.80
C SER A 599 -20.55 -20.78 -28.48
N GLN A 600 -19.52 -21.58 -28.79
CA GLN A 600 -19.51 -23.01 -28.48
C GLN A 600 -19.19 -23.27 -27.00
N VAL A 601 -20.25 -23.60 -26.25
CA VAL A 601 -20.21 -23.92 -24.81
C VAL A 601 -19.26 -25.07 -24.46
N THR A 602 -18.92 -25.93 -25.43
CA THR A 602 -17.90 -26.99 -25.30
C THR A 602 -16.57 -26.43 -24.81
N TYR A 603 -16.00 -25.41 -25.47
CA TYR A 603 -14.69 -24.88 -25.08
C TYR A 603 -14.71 -24.24 -23.68
N ALA A 604 -15.81 -23.58 -23.29
CA ALA A 604 -15.95 -23.04 -21.94
C ALA A 604 -16.03 -24.13 -20.86
N ARG A 605 -16.74 -25.24 -21.12
CA ARG A 605 -16.73 -26.42 -20.24
C ARG A 605 -15.32 -26.99 -20.09
N TRP A 606 -14.56 -27.10 -21.18
CA TRP A 606 -13.17 -27.55 -21.14
C TRP A 606 -12.24 -26.62 -20.37
N ALA A 607 -12.31 -25.30 -20.60
CA ALA A 607 -11.53 -24.31 -19.87
C ALA A 607 -11.83 -24.35 -18.36
N ALA A 608 -13.11 -24.42 -17.98
CA ALA A 608 -13.52 -24.56 -16.59
C ALA A 608 -13.10 -25.92 -15.98
N ASN A 609 -13.06 -27.00 -16.78
CA ASN A 609 -12.55 -28.30 -16.33
C ASN A 609 -11.04 -28.28 -16.10
N LEU A 610 -10.23 -27.60 -16.93
CA LEU A 610 -8.80 -27.41 -16.64
C LEU A 610 -8.57 -26.64 -15.33
N ILE A 611 -9.36 -25.58 -15.08
CA ILE A 611 -9.35 -24.85 -13.81
C ILE A 611 -9.69 -25.77 -12.64
N ARG A 612 -10.77 -26.57 -12.75
CA ARG A 612 -11.14 -27.57 -11.74
C ARG A 612 -9.98 -28.53 -11.48
N THR A 613 -9.42 -29.12 -12.53
CA THR A 613 -8.41 -30.19 -12.44
C THR A 613 -7.09 -29.76 -11.83
N PHE A 614 -6.53 -28.60 -12.19
CA PHE A 614 -5.17 -28.22 -11.78
C PHE A 614 -5.13 -27.19 -10.63
N LEU A 615 -6.19 -26.38 -10.48
CA LEU A 615 -6.25 -25.32 -9.48
C LEU A 615 -7.15 -25.70 -8.29
N LEU A 616 -8.41 -26.09 -8.55
CA LEU A 616 -9.40 -26.27 -7.47
C LEU A 616 -9.43 -27.69 -6.86
N SER A 617 -8.99 -28.72 -7.60
CA SER A 617 -9.03 -30.15 -7.20
C SER A 617 -8.37 -30.47 -5.85
N SER A 618 -7.40 -29.66 -5.42
CA SER A 618 -6.71 -29.79 -4.13
C SER A 618 -7.55 -29.37 -2.91
N TYR A 619 -8.78 -28.88 -3.10
CA TYR A 619 -9.74 -28.69 -2.00
C TYR A 619 -10.40 -30.01 -1.62
N SER A 620 -9.75 -30.77 -0.73
CA SER A 620 -10.34 -31.93 -0.07
C SER A 620 -11.65 -31.55 0.63
N ILE A 621 -12.74 -32.22 0.24
CA ILE A 621 -14.03 -32.13 0.92
C ILE A 621 -13.89 -32.83 2.27
N GLY A 622 -13.91 -32.05 3.37
CA GLY A 622 -13.81 -32.59 4.74
C GLY A 622 -13.71 -31.52 5.83
N ASP A 623 -12.81 -30.54 5.68
CA ASP A 623 -12.42 -29.64 6.77
C ASP A 623 -13.34 -28.41 6.94
N GLU A 624 -14.61 -28.65 7.30
CA GLU A 624 -15.35 -27.66 8.10
C GLU A 624 -14.88 -27.72 9.56
N ASN A 625 -14.89 -26.58 10.24
CA ASN A 625 -14.63 -26.45 11.68
C ASN A 625 -13.24 -26.89 12.16
N ASP A 626 -12.21 -26.10 11.81
CA ASP A 626 -11.48 -25.43 12.91
C ASP A 626 -10.84 -24.11 12.43
N LEU A 627 -11.28 -23.00 13.05
CA LEU A 627 -10.68 -21.67 12.89
C LEU A 627 -9.70 -21.42 14.04
N GLU A 628 -8.66 -22.24 14.12
CA GLU A 628 -7.47 -21.88 14.89
C GLU A 628 -6.87 -20.60 14.29
N VAL A 629 -7.16 -19.47 14.92
CA VAL A 629 -6.51 -18.18 14.63
C VAL A 629 -5.03 -18.35 14.97
N THR A 630 -4.24 -18.65 13.94
CA THR A 630 -2.82 -18.92 14.05
C THR A 630 -2.17 -17.74 14.73
N LYS A 631 -1.51 -17.96 15.88
CA LYS A 631 -0.89 -16.87 16.66
C LYS A 631 0.07 -16.10 15.76
N TYR A 632 -0.28 -14.84 15.47
CA TYR A 632 0.52 -13.95 14.64
C TYR A 632 1.97 -13.91 15.17
N ASN A 633 2.90 -14.43 14.37
CA ASN A 633 4.34 -14.36 14.67
C ASN A 633 4.84 -12.94 14.36
N THR A 634 4.53 -12.02 15.28
CA THR A 634 4.80 -10.57 15.18
C THR A 634 6.28 -10.20 15.02
N GLU A 635 7.19 -11.16 15.13
CA GLU A 635 8.63 -10.98 14.90
C GLU A 635 9.04 -11.21 13.43
N LEU A 636 8.34 -12.05 12.66
CA LEU A 636 8.64 -12.34 11.25
C LEU A 636 7.97 -11.32 10.31
N ASP A 637 6.70 -11.00 10.54
CA ASP A 637 5.96 -9.91 9.85
C ASP A 637 6.59 -8.51 10.06
N ALA A 638 7.64 -8.40 10.89
CA ALA A 638 8.21 -7.13 11.30
C ALA A 638 9.49 -6.70 10.57
N ILE A 639 10.15 -7.58 9.83
CA ILE A 639 11.52 -7.35 9.36
C ILE A 639 11.58 -6.96 7.87
N ASN A 640 10.71 -7.55 7.03
CA ASN A 640 10.82 -7.48 5.56
C ASN A 640 9.80 -6.52 4.89
N ASP A 641 9.52 -5.36 5.49
CA ASP A 641 8.64 -4.33 4.88
C ASP A 641 9.36 -3.55 3.78
N GLU A 642 9.45 -4.09 2.57
CA GLU A 642 10.08 -3.39 1.43
C GLU A 642 9.11 -2.45 0.69
N GLY A 643 8.20 -1.80 1.43
CA GLY A 643 7.30 -0.78 0.91
C GLY A 643 6.00 -1.32 0.29
N TYR A 644 5.93 -2.62 -0.01
CA TYR A 644 4.68 -3.32 -0.31
C TYR A 644 4.01 -3.91 0.95
N SER A 645 4.70 -4.00 2.09
CA SER A 645 4.08 -4.54 3.30
C SER A 645 3.09 -3.55 3.90
N PHE A 646 2.03 -4.09 4.51
CA PHE A 646 0.88 -3.33 4.94
C PHE A 646 0.93 -3.13 6.46
N PRO A 647 0.94 -1.88 6.96
CA PRO A 647 0.58 -1.59 8.34
C PRO A 647 -0.94 -1.76 8.55
N SER A 648 -1.41 -3.01 8.44
CA SER A 648 -2.68 -3.56 8.91
C SER A 648 -3.93 -2.68 8.71
N LEU A 649 -4.48 -2.66 7.50
CA LEU A 649 -5.85 -2.22 7.25
C LEU A 649 -6.42 -2.94 6.02
N ASN A 650 -7.71 -3.27 6.09
CA ASN A 650 -8.42 -4.12 5.13
C ASN A 650 -7.66 -5.41 4.74
N LYS A 651 -7.14 -6.12 5.75
CA LYS A 651 -7.24 -7.59 5.67
C LYS A 651 -8.74 -7.93 5.64
N VAL A 652 -9.30 -8.08 4.44
CA VAL A 652 -10.23 -9.21 4.19
C VAL A 652 -9.58 -10.41 4.88
N PRO A 653 -10.27 -11.19 5.73
CA PRO A 653 -9.63 -12.17 6.61
C PRO A 653 -8.86 -13.19 5.77
N ARG A 654 -7.56 -12.92 5.59
CA ARG A 654 -6.68 -13.68 4.70
C ARG A 654 -6.61 -15.07 5.29
N ALA A 655 -7.10 -16.05 4.54
CA ALA A 655 -7.09 -17.43 4.99
C ALA A 655 -5.65 -17.82 5.33
N PRO A 656 -5.41 -18.69 6.32
CA PRO A 656 -4.12 -19.37 6.37
C PRO A 656 -3.87 -20.04 5.02
N GLN A 657 -2.62 -20.08 4.56
CA GLN A 657 -2.16 -20.47 3.20
C GLN A 657 -2.47 -21.95 2.85
N LYS A 658 -3.75 -22.34 2.88
CA LYS A 658 -4.25 -23.69 2.66
C LYS A 658 -3.96 -24.12 1.23
N PHE A 659 -3.94 -23.21 0.27
CA PHE A 659 -3.63 -23.54 -1.12
C PHE A 659 -2.15 -23.92 -1.31
N LEU A 660 -1.22 -23.06 -0.87
CA LEU A 660 0.21 -23.25 -1.10
C LEU A 660 0.80 -24.43 -0.32
N LYS A 661 0.23 -24.76 0.85
CA LYS A 661 0.68 -25.85 1.72
C LYS A 661 0.73 -27.24 1.06
N TYR A 662 -0.04 -27.47 -0.02
CA TYR A 662 -0.17 -28.76 -0.69
C TYR A 662 0.24 -28.74 -2.19
N LYS A 663 0.96 -27.71 -2.65
CA LYS A 663 1.50 -27.63 -4.03
C LYS A 663 2.99 -27.97 -4.06
N SER A 664 3.52 -28.35 -5.23
CA SER A 664 4.93 -28.70 -5.40
C SER A 664 5.84 -27.46 -5.28
N GLN A 665 7.12 -27.70 -4.95
CA GLN A 665 8.14 -26.64 -4.92
C GLN A 665 8.30 -25.98 -6.31
N GLU A 666 8.14 -26.76 -7.39
CA GLU A 666 8.15 -26.25 -8.77
C GLU A 666 6.98 -25.30 -9.04
N PHE A 667 5.74 -25.71 -8.68
CA PHE A 667 4.55 -24.86 -8.80
C PHE A 667 4.74 -23.53 -8.08
N ILE A 668 5.27 -23.56 -6.85
CA ILE A 668 5.53 -22.37 -6.04
C ILE A 668 6.62 -21.47 -6.67
N GLN A 669 7.60 -22.04 -7.37
CA GLN A 669 8.58 -21.26 -8.13
C GLN A 669 7.94 -20.59 -9.36
N GLU A 670 7.14 -21.32 -10.15
CA GLU A 670 6.50 -20.76 -11.35
C GLU A 670 5.61 -19.54 -11.04
N LEU A 671 5.02 -19.45 -9.84
CA LEU A 671 4.28 -18.26 -9.37
C LEU A 671 5.08 -16.95 -9.41
N HIS A 672 6.41 -16.99 -9.47
CA HIS A 672 7.28 -15.81 -9.64
C HIS A 672 7.63 -15.49 -11.09
N GLU A 673 7.30 -16.36 -12.04
CA GLU A 673 7.81 -16.32 -13.42
C GLU A 673 6.68 -16.25 -14.47
N VAL A 674 5.43 -16.57 -14.11
CA VAL A 674 4.26 -16.53 -15.02
C VAL A 674 3.46 -15.22 -14.94
N ASN A 675 2.95 -14.75 -16.09
CA ASN A 675 2.03 -13.61 -16.18
C ASN A 675 0.56 -14.09 -16.05
N PRO A 676 -0.20 -13.71 -15.00
CA PRO A 676 -1.60 -14.13 -14.84
C PRO A 676 -2.62 -13.29 -15.62
N SER A 677 -2.27 -12.10 -16.10
CA SER A 677 -3.23 -11.08 -16.57
C SER A 677 -4.31 -11.61 -17.53
N SER A 678 -3.92 -12.27 -18.63
CA SER A 678 -4.84 -12.87 -19.59
C SER A 678 -5.69 -14.02 -19.04
N PHE A 679 -5.16 -14.80 -18.09
CA PHE A 679 -5.85 -15.92 -17.46
C PHE A 679 -6.89 -15.45 -16.43
N LEU A 680 -6.62 -14.37 -15.70
CA LEU A 680 -7.60 -13.75 -14.79
C LEU A 680 -8.80 -13.19 -15.56
N ASP A 681 -8.57 -12.67 -16.77
CA ASP A 681 -9.63 -12.26 -17.68
C ASP A 681 -10.41 -13.44 -18.26
N ALA A 682 -9.74 -14.55 -18.59
CA ALA A 682 -10.42 -15.79 -18.94
C ALA A 682 -11.33 -16.27 -17.79
N CYS A 683 -10.87 -16.21 -16.53
CA CYS A 683 -11.69 -16.56 -15.37
C CYS A 683 -12.92 -15.63 -15.21
N ARG A 684 -12.77 -14.32 -15.47
CA ARG A 684 -13.90 -13.37 -15.52
C ARG A 684 -14.90 -13.75 -16.61
N LEU A 685 -14.43 -14.07 -17.82
CA LEU A 685 -15.29 -14.48 -18.95
C LEU A 685 -16.02 -15.80 -18.66
N LEU A 686 -15.36 -16.82 -18.10
CA LEU A 686 -15.98 -18.11 -17.77
C LEU A 686 -17.04 -18.02 -16.65
N HIS A 687 -16.87 -17.09 -15.70
CA HIS A 687 -17.90 -16.79 -14.70
C HIS A 687 -19.09 -16.03 -15.30
N ARG A 688 -18.83 -15.07 -16.22
CA ARG A 688 -19.88 -14.39 -17.01
C ARG A 688 -20.67 -15.36 -17.89
N SER A 689 -20.03 -16.39 -18.45
CA SER A 689 -20.68 -17.42 -19.27
C SER A 689 -21.23 -18.61 -18.46
N HIS A 690 -21.25 -18.51 -17.12
CA HIS A 690 -21.70 -19.56 -16.19
C HIS A 690 -21.02 -20.94 -16.34
N ALA A 691 -19.83 -20.99 -16.95
CA ALA A 691 -19.02 -22.21 -17.07
C ALA A 691 -18.24 -22.50 -15.78
N LEU A 692 -17.88 -21.45 -15.05
CA LEU A 692 -17.55 -21.49 -13.62
C LEU A 692 -18.77 -21.08 -12.80
N THR A 693 -19.07 -21.85 -11.76
CA THR A 693 -20.08 -21.47 -10.75
C THR A 693 -19.58 -20.30 -9.91
N HIS A 694 -20.50 -19.64 -9.20
CA HIS A 694 -20.13 -18.55 -8.30
C HIS A 694 -19.16 -19.00 -7.20
N LYS A 695 -19.34 -20.22 -6.65
CA LYS A 695 -18.42 -20.79 -5.66
C LYS A 695 -17.00 -20.95 -6.23
N GLU A 696 -16.87 -21.59 -7.40
CA GLU A 696 -15.57 -21.80 -8.04
C GLU A 696 -14.85 -20.48 -8.36
N TYR A 697 -15.60 -19.42 -8.69
CA TYR A 697 -15.05 -18.08 -8.89
C TYR A 697 -14.58 -17.42 -7.59
N ILE A 698 -15.26 -17.64 -6.45
CA ILE A 698 -14.80 -17.23 -5.12
C ILE A 698 -13.56 -18.04 -4.69
N ASP A 699 -13.53 -19.34 -4.95
CA ASP A 699 -12.38 -20.20 -4.66
C ASP A 699 -11.14 -19.75 -5.49
N LEU A 700 -11.33 -19.30 -6.74
CA LEU A 700 -10.29 -18.66 -7.55
C LEU A 700 -9.82 -17.29 -6.99
N ILE A 701 -10.72 -16.47 -6.46
CA ILE A 701 -10.34 -15.21 -5.79
C ILE A 701 -9.52 -15.50 -4.52
N SER A 702 -9.88 -16.54 -3.77
CA SER A 702 -9.10 -17.03 -2.62
C SER A 702 -7.68 -17.47 -3.05
N LEU A 703 -7.57 -18.26 -4.11
CA LEU A 703 -6.30 -18.69 -4.71
C LEU A 703 -5.44 -17.50 -5.16
N ALA A 704 -6.04 -16.53 -5.86
CA ALA A 704 -5.36 -15.31 -6.29
C ALA A 704 -4.92 -14.43 -5.10
N SER A 705 -5.66 -14.42 -4.00
CA SER A 705 -5.29 -13.75 -2.75
C SER A 705 -4.09 -14.43 -2.06
N ASP A 706 -4.08 -15.77 -1.97
CA ASP A 706 -2.95 -16.54 -1.43
C ASP A 706 -1.66 -16.29 -2.25
N TRP A 707 -1.77 -16.27 -3.58
CA TRP A 707 -0.65 -15.94 -4.48
C TRP A 707 -0.17 -14.50 -4.31
N LEU A 708 -1.09 -13.53 -4.25
CA LEU A 708 -0.76 -12.11 -4.04
C LEU A 708 -0.06 -11.88 -2.69
N GLU A 709 -0.54 -12.50 -1.61
CA GLU A 709 0.11 -12.47 -0.29
C GLU A 709 1.51 -13.11 -0.33
N TYR A 710 1.69 -14.20 -1.08
CA TYR A 710 3.01 -14.82 -1.29
C TYR A 710 3.96 -13.90 -2.07
N LEU A 711 3.51 -13.25 -3.14
CA LEU A 711 4.34 -12.32 -3.92
C LEU A 711 4.82 -11.11 -3.11
N VAL A 712 3.96 -10.50 -2.27
CA VAL A 712 4.30 -9.26 -1.56
C VAL A 712 4.98 -9.45 -0.21
N ASN A 713 5.02 -10.67 0.34
CA ASN A 713 5.65 -10.95 1.65
C ASN A 713 6.77 -12.01 1.62
N SER A 714 6.87 -12.86 0.58
CA SER A 714 7.97 -13.84 0.50
C SER A 714 9.32 -13.14 0.28
N PRO A 715 10.42 -13.62 0.89
CA PRO A 715 11.75 -13.06 0.63
C PRO A 715 12.12 -13.07 -0.87
N LYS A 716 11.70 -14.12 -1.60
CA LYS A 716 11.94 -14.26 -3.04
C LYS A 716 11.15 -13.23 -3.87
N GLY A 717 9.87 -13.01 -3.57
CA GLY A 717 9.08 -11.96 -4.23
C GLY A 717 9.62 -10.56 -3.95
N ILE A 718 10.03 -10.32 -2.70
CA ILE A 718 10.67 -9.07 -2.27
C ILE A 718 12.01 -8.82 -2.99
N ASP A 719 12.86 -9.83 -3.14
CA ASP A 719 14.10 -9.69 -3.90
C ASP A 719 13.85 -9.45 -5.40
N ILE A 720 12.79 -10.05 -5.97
CA ILE A 720 12.38 -9.82 -7.38
C ILE A 720 11.87 -8.39 -7.60
N ALA A 721 11.01 -7.88 -6.71
CA ALA A 721 10.47 -6.51 -6.80
C ALA A 721 11.56 -5.43 -6.88
N ARG A 722 12.73 -5.73 -6.28
CA ARG A 722 13.91 -4.88 -6.18
C ARG A 722 14.94 -5.09 -7.29
N LEU A 723 14.68 -6.00 -8.24
CA LEU A 723 15.46 -6.10 -9.47
C LEU A 723 15.26 -4.83 -10.32
N ARG A 724 16.23 -4.57 -11.20
CA ARG A 724 16.29 -3.34 -12.01
C ARG A 724 16.01 -3.60 -13.50
N ASP A 725 15.58 -4.83 -13.79
CA ASP A 725 15.38 -5.40 -15.12
C ASP A 725 13.93 -5.90 -15.27
N HIS A 726 13.57 -6.40 -16.45
CA HIS A 726 12.22 -6.85 -16.81
C HIS A 726 11.51 -7.75 -15.78
N ARG A 727 12.24 -8.45 -14.91
CA ARG A 727 11.65 -9.32 -13.87
C ARG A 727 10.91 -8.51 -12.78
N SER A 728 11.33 -7.28 -12.48
CA SER A 728 10.56 -6.41 -11.58
C SER A 728 9.38 -5.73 -12.29
N THR A 729 9.49 -5.46 -13.59
CA THR A 729 8.36 -5.02 -14.43
C THR A 729 7.28 -6.11 -14.50
N LEU A 730 7.67 -7.38 -14.65
CA LEU A 730 6.77 -8.54 -14.54
C LEU A 730 6.14 -8.65 -13.16
N TYR A 731 6.92 -8.48 -12.08
CA TYR A 731 6.41 -8.51 -10.71
C TYR A 731 5.31 -7.46 -10.48
N ASP A 732 5.52 -6.22 -10.91
CA ASP A 732 4.49 -5.19 -10.80
C ASP A 732 3.26 -5.50 -11.67
N LEU A 733 3.41 -6.15 -12.82
CA LEU A 733 2.29 -6.65 -13.64
C LEU A 733 1.51 -7.77 -12.93
N GLN A 734 2.20 -8.72 -12.28
CA GLN A 734 1.57 -9.76 -11.45
C GLN A 734 0.78 -9.12 -10.30
N VAL A 735 1.43 -8.27 -9.49
CA VAL A 735 0.81 -7.64 -8.32
C VAL A 735 -0.36 -6.74 -8.72
N THR A 736 -0.24 -5.96 -9.80
CA THR A 736 -1.32 -5.07 -10.28
C THR A 736 -2.52 -5.87 -10.78
N SER A 737 -2.31 -6.89 -11.61
CA SER A 737 -3.40 -7.70 -12.18
C SER A 737 -4.11 -8.57 -11.13
N LEU A 738 -3.36 -9.16 -10.19
CA LEU A 738 -3.91 -9.90 -9.04
C LEU A 738 -4.69 -8.96 -8.10
N ALA A 739 -4.14 -7.80 -7.72
CA ALA A 739 -4.83 -6.82 -6.87
C ALA A 739 -6.15 -6.34 -7.50
N ALA A 740 -6.17 -6.13 -8.83
CA ALA A 740 -7.38 -5.78 -9.57
C ALA A 740 -8.42 -6.93 -9.62
N PHE A 741 -7.99 -8.19 -9.54
CA PHE A 741 -8.88 -9.36 -9.54
C PHE A 741 -9.48 -9.65 -8.16
N VAL A 742 -8.71 -9.47 -7.07
CA VAL A 742 -9.18 -9.70 -5.69
C VAL A 742 -9.83 -8.47 -5.03
N ASP A 743 -10.00 -7.36 -5.76
CA ASP A 743 -10.53 -6.08 -5.29
C ASP A 743 -9.71 -5.37 -4.18
N ASP A 744 -8.40 -5.65 -4.07
CA ASP A 744 -7.47 -4.84 -3.27
C ASP A 744 -7.08 -3.57 -4.04
N LEU A 745 -8.08 -2.70 -4.22
CA LEU A 745 -7.93 -1.42 -4.91
C LEU A 745 -6.89 -0.50 -4.25
N ARG A 746 -6.61 -0.67 -2.94
CA ARG A 746 -5.56 0.10 -2.26
C ARG A 746 -4.16 -0.37 -2.65
N LEU A 747 -3.94 -1.68 -2.74
CA LEU A 747 -2.68 -2.21 -3.30
C LEU A 747 -2.52 -1.73 -4.73
N TYR A 748 -3.54 -1.96 -5.56
CA TYR A 748 -3.58 -1.53 -6.96
C TYR A 748 -3.16 -0.05 -7.11
N LEU A 749 -3.87 0.87 -6.44
CA LEU A 749 -3.60 2.30 -6.54
C LEU A 749 -2.18 2.67 -6.06
N ARG A 750 -1.64 1.99 -5.04
CA ARG A 750 -0.26 2.22 -4.59
C ARG A 750 0.78 1.76 -5.62
N VAL A 751 0.60 0.59 -6.25
CA VAL A 751 1.54 0.09 -7.27
C VAL A 751 1.51 0.98 -8.52
N VAL A 752 0.33 1.22 -9.09
CA VAL A 752 0.22 1.96 -10.36
C VAL A 752 0.68 3.41 -10.24
N ASN A 753 0.58 4.01 -9.04
CA ASN A 753 1.18 5.32 -8.79
C ASN A 753 2.72 5.27 -8.72
N ARG A 754 3.30 4.26 -8.06
CA ARG A 754 4.76 4.15 -7.87
C ARG A 754 5.52 3.63 -9.09
N LEU A 755 4.89 2.90 -10.01
CA LEU A 755 5.48 2.47 -11.29
C LEU A 755 6.20 3.62 -12.01
N ARG A 756 5.67 4.84 -11.89
CA ARG A 756 6.27 6.08 -12.40
C ARG A 756 7.72 6.29 -11.96
N MET A 757 8.08 5.94 -10.72
CA MET A 757 9.47 6.02 -10.22
C MET A 757 10.41 5.02 -10.90
N ARG A 758 9.89 3.87 -11.33
CA ARG A 758 10.65 2.81 -12.01
C ARG A 758 11.00 3.20 -13.45
N ILE A 759 10.22 4.07 -14.10
CA ILE A 759 10.53 4.65 -15.42
C ILE A 759 11.90 5.37 -15.37
N GLY A 760 12.14 6.20 -14.33
CA GLY A 760 13.45 6.86 -14.13
C GLY A 760 14.61 5.94 -13.76
N LYS A 761 14.37 4.64 -13.54
CA LYS A 761 15.37 3.64 -13.12
C LYS A 761 15.71 2.63 -14.22
N HIS A 762 14.71 2.20 -14.99
CA HIS A 762 14.89 1.21 -16.07
C HIS A 762 15.36 1.86 -17.37
N PHE A 763 15.00 3.13 -17.61
CA PHE A 763 15.34 3.88 -18.81
C PHE A 763 16.44 4.92 -18.56
N TYR A 764 17.31 5.15 -19.55
CA TYR A 764 18.43 6.08 -19.46
C TYR A 764 18.60 6.90 -20.75
N ILE A 765 18.63 8.22 -20.65
CA ILE A 765 18.95 9.11 -21.77
C ILE A 765 20.48 9.11 -21.93
N ALA A 766 20.98 8.67 -23.09
CA ALA A 766 22.40 8.72 -23.36
C ALA A 766 22.88 10.16 -23.62
N ASN A 767 24.05 10.53 -23.08
CA ASN A 767 24.77 11.78 -23.42
C ASN A 767 25.38 11.74 -24.83
N SER A 768 24.60 11.32 -25.83
CA SER A 768 24.98 11.30 -27.25
C SER A 768 24.62 12.63 -27.91
N ALA A 769 25.20 12.91 -29.08
CA ALA A 769 24.83 14.07 -29.89
C ALA A 769 23.40 14.01 -30.47
N ASN A 770 22.72 12.86 -30.35
CA ASN A 770 21.32 12.67 -30.71
C ASN A 770 20.49 12.41 -29.42
N PRO A 771 19.76 13.41 -28.90
CA PRO A 771 19.10 13.33 -27.58
C PRO A 771 17.89 12.37 -27.52
N SER A 772 17.48 11.79 -28.65
CA SER A 772 16.35 10.86 -28.75
C SER A 772 16.61 9.44 -28.21
N SER A 773 17.88 9.02 -28.10
CA SER A 773 18.24 7.63 -27.79
C SER A 773 18.12 7.32 -26.29
N ILE A 774 16.94 6.84 -25.88
CA ILE A 774 16.71 6.26 -24.55
C ILE A 774 17.05 4.76 -24.59
N THR A 775 17.90 4.31 -23.66
CA THR A 775 18.39 2.93 -23.57
C THR A 775 17.94 2.23 -22.27
N GLN A 776 18.15 0.92 -22.21
CA GLN A 776 17.75 0.04 -21.10
C GLN A 776 18.98 -0.65 -20.47
N PRO A 777 19.86 0.08 -19.77
CA PRO A 777 21.19 -0.41 -19.40
C PRO A 777 21.20 -1.59 -18.42
N GLN A 778 20.10 -1.83 -17.71
CA GLN A 778 19.99 -2.94 -16.76
C GLN A 778 19.76 -4.29 -17.46
N GLU A 779 19.03 -4.32 -18.57
CA GLU A 779 18.89 -5.51 -19.43
C GLU A 779 20.25 -5.88 -20.06
N ILE A 780 20.98 -4.88 -20.55
CA ILE A 780 22.35 -5.03 -21.07
C ILE A 780 23.27 -5.63 -19.99
N THR A 781 23.19 -5.10 -18.77
CA THR A 781 23.95 -5.59 -17.62
C THR A 781 23.57 -7.03 -17.26
N LEU A 782 22.29 -7.42 -17.38
CA LEU A 782 21.83 -8.79 -17.19
C LEU A 782 22.49 -9.73 -18.21
N VAL A 783 22.44 -9.44 -19.51
CA VAL A 783 23.06 -10.28 -20.55
C VAL A 783 24.56 -10.45 -20.31
N GLN A 784 25.27 -9.39 -19.91
CA GLN A 784 26.69 -9.46 -19.57
C GLN A 784 26.96 -10.41 -18.39
N ASN A 785 26.12 -10.37 -17.35
CA ASN A 785 26.22 -11.26 -16.20
C ASN A 785 25.88 -12.72 -16.54
N GLU A 786 24.93 -12.96 -17.44
CA GLU A 786 24.56 -14.30 -17.92
C GLU A 786 25.67 -14.92 -18.79
N ILE A 787 26.33 -14.13 -19.64
CA ILE A 787 27.53 -14.54 -20.39
C ILE A 787 28.69 -14.83 -19.45
N ALA A 788 28.92 -13.99 -18.43
CA ALA A 788 29.96 -14.21 -17.42
C ALA A 788 29.73 -15.47 -16.57
N GLN A 789 28.47 -15.90 -16.42
CA GLN A 789 28.09 -17.16 -15.77
C GLN A 789 27.99 -18.35 -16.75
N GLY A 790 28.32 -18.15 -18.04
CA GLY A 790 28.33 -19.21 -19.05
C GLY A 790 26.96 -19.71 -19.50
N ARG A 791 25.86 -19.01 -19.15
CA ARG A 791 24.50 -19.39 -19.55
C ARG A 791 24.09 -18.89 -20.94
N ILE A 792 24.78 -17.89 -21.46
CA ILE A 792 24.62 -17.33 -22.83
C ILE A 792 25.99 -17.32 -23.50
N LYS A 793 26.09 -17.63 -24.80
CA LYS A 793 27.38 -17.54 -25.52
C LYS A 793 27.66 -16.07 -25.86
N LYS A 794 28.93 -15.64 -25.78
CA LYS A 794 29.32 -14.24 -26.10
C LYS A 794 28.90 -13.78 -27.51
N LEU A 795 28.79 -14.70 -28.48
CA LEU A 795 28.33 -14.43 -29.84
C LEU A 795 26.83 -14.10 -29.93
N GLU A 796 26.04 -14.47 -28.92
CA GLU A 796 24.58 -14.30 -28.88
C GLU A 796 24.17 -12.99 -28.18
N PHE A 797 25.14 -12.17 -27.75
CA PHE A 797 24.93 -10.96 -26.94
C PHE A 797 23.86 -10.02 -27.52
N ASN A 798 23.99 -9.61 -28.79
CA ASN A 798 23.05 -8.70 -29.45
C ASN A 798 21.62 -9.24 -29.47
N GLU A 799 21.45 -10.57 -29.59
CA GLU A 799 20.13 -11.20 -29.71
C GLU A 799 19.44 -11.29 -28.34
N TYR A 800 20.19 -11.59 -27.28
CA TYR A 800 19.66 -11.54 -25.92
C TYR A 800 19.45 -10.10 -25.42
N GLU A 801 20.26 -9.14 -25.86
CA GLU A 801 20.04 -7.72 -25.63
C GLU A 801 18.71 -7.28 -26.26
N PHE A 802 18.53 -7.51 -27.57
CA PHE A 802 17.27 -7.26 -28.29
C PHE A 802 16.07 -7.93 -27.60
N ARG A 803 16.23 -9.20 -27.22
CA ARG A 803 15.19 -10.00 -26.57
C ARG A 803 14.73 -9.41 -25.23
N TYR A 804 15.65 -9.14 -24.29
CA TYR A 804 15.26 -8.67 -22.96
C TYR A 804 14.80 -7.20 -22.96
N THR A 805 15.40 -6.35 -23.80
CA THR A 805 14.94 -4.96 -23.99
C THR A 805 13.53 -4.90 -24.60
N THR A 806 13.21 -5.79 -25.54
CA THR A 806 11.84 -5.95 -26.06
C THR A 806 10.90 -6.52 -24.99
N LEU A 807 11.32 -7.54 -24.23
CA LEU A 807 10.51 -8.18 -23.18
C LEU A 807 10.11 -7.21 -22.05
N ASN A 808 11.03 -6.34 -21.64
CA ASN A 808 10.76 -5.29 -20.66
C ASN A 808 9.66 -4.34 -21.16
N LEU A 809 9.78 -3.89 -22.41
CA LEU A 809 8.79 -3.02 -23.06
C LEU A 809 7.43 -3.70 -23.24
N GLN A 810 7.39 -5.02 -23.55
CA GLN A 810 6.15 -5.78 -23.54
C GLN A 810 5.47 -5.68 -22.17
N TYR A 811 6.15 -6.01 -21.07
CA TYR A 811 5.55 -5.91 -19.73
C TYR A 811 5.11 -4.48 -19.35
N TRP A 812 5.86 -3.45 -19.76
CA TRP A 812 5.44 -2.05 -19.60
C TRP A 812 4.19 -1.71 -20.41
N MET A 813 4.03 -2.25 -21.63
CA MET A 813 2.83 -2.05 -22.45
C MET A 813 1.62 -2.80 -21.88
N LEU A 814 1.82 -4.02 -21.35
CA LEU A 814 0.75 -4.76 -20.67
C LEU A 814 0.26 -4.03 -19.41
N LEU A 815 1.19 -3.48 -18.60
CA LEU A 815 0.89 -2.60 -17.48
C LEU A 815 0.12 -1.34 -17.91
N THR A 816 0.55 -0.69 -18.99
CA THR A 816 -0.06 0.55 -19.49
C THR A 816 -1.51 0.31 -19.96
N ARG A 817 -1.74 -0.74 -20.76
CA ARG A 817 -3.11 -1.15 -21.16
C ARG A 817 -3.95 -1.57 -19.95
N GLY A 818 -3.38 -2.32 -19.01
CA GLY A 818 -4.05 -2.74 -17.78
C GLY A 818 -4.57 -1.58 -16.93
N ILE A 819 -3.78 -0.50 -16.82
CA ILE A 819 -4.18 0.73 -16.12
C ILE A 819 -5.24 1.51 -16.89
N GLN A 820 -5.12 1.57 -18.22
CA GLN A 820 -6.11 2.22 -19.08
C GLN A 820 -7.47 1.51 -19.03
N ASN A 821 -7.50 0.18 -19.17
CA ASN A 821 -8.71 -0.66 -19.15
C ASN A 821 -9.42 -0.61 -17.78
N ALA A 822 -8.66 -0.59 -16.68
CA ALA A 822 -9.20 -0.43 -15.32
C ALA A 822 -9.81 0.98 -15.08
N GLY A 823 -9.50 1.96 -15.93
CA GLY A 823 -10.03 3.33 -15.89
C GLY A 823 -9.44 4.24 -14.81
N VAL A 824 -8.65 3.72 -13.88
CA VAL A 824 -8.11 4.44 -12.71
C VAL A 824 -6.61 4.25 -12.56
N GLY A 825 -5.91 5.35 -12.28
CA GLY A 825 -4.45 5.38 -12.22
C GLY A 825 -3.88 6.58 -12.99
N ALA A 826 -2.58 6.83 -12.80
CA ALA A 826 -1.84 7.81 -13.59
C ALA A 826 -1.51 7.24 -14.97
N ASP A 827 -1.44 8.11 -15.98
CA ASP A 827 -1.03 7.70 -17.32
C ASP A 827 0.49 7.46 -17.36
N LEU A 828 0.89 6.20 -17.56
CA LEU A 828 2.30 5.79 -17.69
C LEU A 828 2.89 6.11 -19.07
N TRP A 829 2.07 6.16 -20.13
CA TRP A 829 2.53 6.43 -21.50
C TRP A 829 3.10 7.85 -21.57
N GLN A 830 2.36 8.81 -21.03
CA GLN A 830 2.73 10.22 -21.02
C GLN A 830 3.56 10.66 -19.80
N TYR A 831 3.84 9.79 -18.82
CA TYR A 831 4.67 10.18 -17.68
C TYR A 831 6.07 10.62 -18.11
N THR A 832 6.62 11.60 -17.39
CA THR A 832 8.00 12.08 -17.54
C THR A 832 8.66 12.06 -16.18
N ALA A 833 9.70 11.23 -16.02
CA ALA A 833 10.51 11.24 -14.82
C ALA A 833 11.41 12.49 -14.76
N LYS A 834 11.96 12.77 -13.58
CA LYS A 834 12.70 14.01 -13.26
C LYS A 834 13.78 14.43 -14.25
N GLU A 835 14.55 13.47 -14.74
CA GLU A 835 15.68 13.70 -15.66
C GLU A 835 15.26 13.52 -17.14
N GLY A 836 13.96 13.56 -17.42
CA GLY A 836 13.37 13.55 -18.78
C GLY A 836 12.99 12.18 -19.33
N GLN A 837 13.17 11.07 -18.60
CA GLN A 837 12.83 9.74 -19.10
C GLN A 837 11.32 9.57 -19.30
N ARG A 838 10.92 8.99 -20.45
CA ARG A 838 9.52 8.69 -20.77
C ARG A 838 9.38 7.29 -21.36
N LEU A 839 8.30 6.60 -21.01
CA LEU A 839 8.01 5.27 -21.55
C LEU A 839 7.71 5.33 -23.06
N SER A 840 6.93 6.32 -23.51
CA SER A 840 6.66 6.59 -24.93
C SER A 840 7.93 6.71 -25.77
N ARG A 841 8.91 7.49 -25.29
CA ARG A 841 10.19 7.74 -25.97
C ARG A 841 11.13 6.52 -25.95
N ALA A 842 11.17 5.77 -24.85
CA ALA A 842 11.89 4.50 -24.80
C ALA A 842 11.31 3.47 -25.77
N MET A 843 9.98 3.40 -25.85
CA MET A 843 9.24 2.51 -26.74
C MET A 843 9.50 2.84 -28.22
N MET A 844 9.40 4.11 -28.62
CA MET A 844 9.71 4.54 -30.00
C MET A 844 11.18 4.36 -30.35
N GLY A 845 12.10 4.83 -29.50
CA GLY A 845 13.55 4.71 -29.75
C GLY A 845 14.02 3.25 -29.89
N HIS A 846 13.38 2.31 -29.19
CA HIS A 846 13.63 0.87 -29.37
C HIS A 846 13.18 0.35 -30.74
N LEU A 847 12.05 0.83 -31.27
CA LEU A 847 11.59 0.47 -32.62
C LEU A 847 12.40 1.16 -33.73
N GLU A 848 12.82 2.41 -33.53
CA GLU A 848 13.73 3.12 -34.45
C GLU A 848 15.09 2.42 -34.55
N LEU A 849 15.65 1.98 -33.41
CA LEU A 849 16.93 1.27 -33.35
C LEU A 849 16.89 -0.12 -34.03
N ASN A 850 15.70 -0.73 -34.11
CA ASN A 850 15.48 -2.07 -34.64
C ASN A 850 14.55 -2.03 -35.88
N GLU A 851 14.62 -0.97 -36.68
CA GLU A 851 13.76 -0.79 -37.88
C GLU A 851 13.97 -1.92 -38.90
N ASP A 852 15.21 -2.43 -39.02
CA ASP A 852 15.60 -3.60 -39.82
C ASP A 852 14.92 -4.89 -39.35
N ARG A 853 14.54 -4.97 -38.08
CA ARG A 853 13.88 -6.11 -37.43
C ARG A 853 12.36 -5.96 -37.34
N LEU A 854 11.72 -4.95 -37.95
CA LEU A 854 10.26 -4.77 -37.84
C LEU A 854 9.41 -5.93 -38.41
N GLU A 855 9.98 -6.77 -39.29
CA GLU A 855 9.35 -8.01 -39.73
C GLU A 855 9.41 -9.14 -38.69
N ASN A 856 10.22 -9.01 -37.63
CA ASN A 856 10.29 -9.95 -36.52
C ASN A 856 8.96 -9.95 -35.75
N ASP A 857 8.44 -11.15 -35.51
CA ASP A 857 7.14 -11.37 -34.87
C ASP A 857 7.12 -10.92 -33.38
N MET A 858 8.28 -10.58 -32.79
CA MET A 858 8.38 -9.88 -31.48
C MET A 858 7.95 -8.41 -31.50
N LEU A 859 8.23 -7.66 -32.59
CA LEU A 859 8.03 -6.20 -32.62
C LEU A 859 6.62 -5.80 -33.06
N LYS A 860 5.97 -6.60 -33.90
CA LYS A 860 4.61 -6.35 -34.40
C LYS A 860 3.57 -6.23 -33.27
N PRO A 861 3.50 -7.16 -32.27
CA PRO A 861 2.61 -7.00 -31.13
C PRO A 861 2.94 -5.74 -30.32
N LEU A 862 4.24 -5.49 -30.08
CA LEU A 862 4.69 -4.38 -29.24
C LEU A 862 4.30 -3.00 -29.84
N LEU A 863 4.51 -2.82 -31.14
CA LEU A 863 4.11 -1.60 -31.87
C LEU A 863 2.59 -1.37 -31.83
N HIS A 864 1.79 -2.41 -32.09
CA HIS A 864 0.34 -2.26 -32.09
C HIS A 864 -0.22 -1.99 -30.69
N ILE A 865 0.27 -2.67 -29.65
CA ILE A 865 -0.15 -2.38 -28.27
C ILE A 865 0.27 -0.95 -27.86
N ALA A 866 1.46 -0.48 -28.27
CA ALA A 866 1.90 0.89 -28.06
C ALA A 866 1.03 1.92 -28.82
N GLN A 867 0.57 1.60 -30.04
CA GLN A 867 -0.37 2.44 -30.80
C GLN A 867 -1.71 2.58 -30.08
N THR A 868 -2.30 1.50 -29.58
CA THR A 868 -3.57 1.54 -28.84
C THR A 868 -3.40 2.24 -27.49
N ALA A 869 -2.24 2.07 -26.82
CA ALA A 869 -1.91 2.80 -25.60
C ALA A 869 -1.77 4.31 -25.84
N HIS A 870 -1.15 4.72 -26.95
CA HIS A 870 -1.05 6.12 -27.38
C HIS A 870 -2.43 6.74 -27.65
N GLN A 871 -3.25 6.09 -28.48
CA GLN A 871 -4.61 6.52 -28.81
C GLN A 871 -5.48 6.71 -27.55
N THR A 872 -5.44 5.76 -26.62
CA THR A 872 -6.21 5.83 -25.35
C THR A 872 -5.75 6.99 -24.45
N SER A 873 -4.47 7.38 -24.52
CA SER A 873 -3.92 8.50 -23.74
C SER A 873 -4.31 9.86 -24.33
N ASP A 874 -4.34 9.96 -25.67
CA ASP A 874 -4.74 11.18 -26.38
C ASP A 874 -6.25 11.43 -26.31
N GLU A 875 -7.09 10.40 -26.45
CA GLU A 875 -8.55 10.51 -26.23
C GLU A 875 -8.88 11.09 -24.85
N LYS A 876 -8.07 10.76 -23.83
CA LYS A 876 -8.21 11.23 -22.46
C LYS A 876 -7.74 12.69 -22.25
N ARG A 877 -6.91 13.23 -23.14
CA ARG A 877 -6.55 14.66 -23.17
C ARG A 877 -7.57 15.53 -23.91
N GLY A 878 -8.18 14.98 -24.95
CA GLY A 878 -8.95 15.75 -25.92
C GLY A 878 -8.05 16.42 -26.97
N ILE A 879 -8.69 16.99 -28.00
CA ILE A 879 -8.10 17.29 -29.33
C ILE A 879 -7.07 18.45 -29.32
N TRP A 880 -6.70 19.01 -28.17
CA TRP A 880 -5.72 20.09 -28.07
C TRP A 880 -4.29 19.55 -27.96
N HIS A 881 -3.59 19.59 -29.10
CA HIS A 881 -2.18 19.26 -29.25
C HIS A 881 -1.36 20.53 -29.52
N GLU A 882 -0.13 20.59 -28.99
CA GLU A 882 0.83 21.64 -29.34
C GLU A 882 1.73 21.14 -30.49
N HIS A 883 2.03 22.01 -31.46
CA HIS A 883 2.80 21.58 -32.63
C HIS A 883 4.23 21.16 -32.23
N GLY A 884 4.59 19.92 -32.54
CA GLY A 884 5.83 19.28 -32.10
C GLY A 884 5.74 18.51 -30.77
N ASP A 885 4.54 18.26 -30.25
CA ASP A 885 4.33 17.43 -29.06
C ASP A 885 4.53 15.90 -29.32
N GLU A 886 4.11 15.06 -28.37
CA GLU A 886 4.22 13.60 -28.52
C GLU A 886 3.23 12.98 -29.50
N HIS A 887 2.07 13.62 -29.74
CA HIS A 887 1.14 13.18 -30.75
C HIS A 887 1.75 13.41 -32.13
N ASP A 888 2.20 14.63 -32.42
CA ASP A 888 2.90 14.93 -33.67
C ASP A 888 4.07 13.97 -33.90
N TYR A 889 4.90 13.73 -32.87
CA TYR A 889 6.02 12.78 -32.99
C TYR A 889 5.56 11.34 -33.25
N PHE A 890 4.59 10.80 -32.49
CA PHE A 890 4.14 9.41 -32.67
C PHE A 890 3.40 9.22 -34.01
N GLN A 891 2.63 10.20 -34.48
CA GLN A 891 2.00 10.16 -35.80
C GLN A 891 3.05 10.25 -36.93
N HIS A 892 4.10 11.06 -36.78
CA HIS A 892 5.22 11.09 -37.71
C HIS A 892 5.98 9.75 -37.74
N PHE A 893 6.24 9.16 -36.57
CA PHE A 893 6.83 7.82 -36.43
C PHE A 893 5.97 6.76 -37.12
N LEU A 894 4.66 6.69 -36.84
CA LEU A 894 3.72 5.78 -37.51
C LEU A 894 3.67 6.00 -39.03
N LYS A 895 3.76 7.24 -39.51
CA LYS A 895 3.76 7.55 -40.94
C LYS A 895 5.01 7.03 -41.65
N ASN A 896 6.16 7.06 -40.98
CA ASN A 896 7.43 6.60 -41.53
C ASN A 896 7.56 5.06 -41.50
N ILE A 897 7.08 4.42 -40.44
CA ILE A 897 7.24 2.97 -40.19
C ILE A 897 6.01 2.15 -40.56
N GLY A 898 4.80 2.61 -40.25
CA GLY A 898 3.55 1.87 -40.47
C GLY A 898 3.24 1.56 -41.94
N GLY A 899 3.80 2.31 -42.88
CA GLY A 899 3.73 1.99 -44.32
C GLY A 899 4.41 0.66 -44.71
N LYS A 900 5.27 0.11 -43.83
CA LYS A 900 5.93 -1.19 -44.01
C LYS A 900 5.18 -2.35 -43.35
N LEU A 901 4.15 -2.07 -42.55
CA LEU A 901 3.67 -3.00 -41.51
C LEU A 901 2.23 -3.48 -41.77
N ASP A 902 2.09 -4.46 -42.66
CA ASP A 902 0.85 -5.22 -42.85
C ASP A 902 1.06 -6.67 -42.42
N ILE A 903 0.36 -7.04 -41.34
CA ILE A 903 0.44 -8.34 -40.64
C ILE A 903 0.30 -9.54 -41.60
N PHE A 904 -0.40 -9.39 -42.73
CA PHE A 904 -0.75 -10.49 -43.64
C PHE A 904 -0.14 -10.39 -45.05
N LYS A 905 0.65 -9.36 -45.38
CA LYS A 905 1.18 -9.20 -46.76
C LYS A 905 2.41 -10.04 -47.10
N ASN A 906 3.27 -10.35 -46.13
CA ASN A 906 4.60 -10.92 -46.41
C ASN A 906 4.64 -12.45 -46.25
N ASN A 907 4.93 -13.11 -47.37
CA ASN A 907 4.97 -14.57 -47.53
C ASN A 907 6.04 -15.25 -46.66
N TYR A 908 5.85 -16.54 -46.41
CA TYR A 908 6.73 -17.43 -45.65
C TYR A 908 8.23 -17.25 -45.94
N PRO A 909 9.07 -16.90 -44.94
CA PRO A 909 10.50 -17.18 -45.00
C PRO A 909 10.74 -18.69 -44.84
N SER A 910 11.52 -19.28 -45.74
CA SER A 910 11.73 -20.73 -45.81
C SER A 910 12.82 -21.20 -44.81
N SER A 911 12.45 -21.48 -43.56
CA SER A 911 13.40 -22.00 -42.55
C SER A 911 12.78 -23.01 -41.57
N SER A 912 12.87 -24.31 -41.91
CA SER A 912 12.95 -25.48 -41.00
C SER A 912 11.95 -25.65 -39.83
N SER A 913 10.89 -24.84 -39.73
CA SER A 913 9.83 -24.94 -38.72
C SER A 913 8.47 -25.25 -39.38
N SER A 914 7.56 -25.91 -38.67
CA SER A 914 6.22 -26.19 -39.21
C SER A 914 5.43 -24.88 -39.40
N PRO A 915 4.59 -24.75 -40.45
CA PRO A 915 3.81 -23.53 -40.71
C PRO A 915 3.03 -23.04 -39.49
N ASP A 916 2.39 -23.96 -38.76
CA ASP A 916 1.60 -23.69 -37.57
C ASP A 916 2.41 -23.01 -36.46
N SER A 917 3.68 -23.41 -36.26
CA SER A 917 4.53 -22.87 -35.20
C SER A 917 4.89 -21.38 -35.40
N ILE A 918 4.89 -20.91 -36.65
CA ILE A 918 5.09 -19.50 -36.99
C ILE A 918 3.79 -18.70 -36.75
N ILE A 919 2.63 -19.28 -37.09
CA ILE A 919 1.33 -18.65 -36.86
C ILE A 919 1.04 -18.55 -35.35
N ASP A 920 1.36 -19.60 -34.59
CA ASP A 920 1.25 -19.65 -33.13
C ASP A 920 2.03 -18.51 -32.46
N LEU A 921 3.29 -18.31 -32.86
CA LEU A 921 4.11 -17.21 -32.36
C LEU A 921 3.46 -15.84 -32.65
N ARG A 922 2.96 -15.63 -33.87
CA ARG A 922 2.32 -14.38 -34.31
C ARG A 922 1.04 -14.07 -33.55
N VAL A 923 0.23 -15.09 -33.22
CA VAL A 923 -0.99 -14.91 -32.41
C VAL A 923 -0.72 -14.97 -30.89
N GLY A 924 0.54 -15.10 -30.45
CA GLY A 924 0.90 -15.02 -29.03
C GLY A 924 0.68 -16.31 -28.23
N ILE A 925 0.73 -17.48 -28.86
CA ILE A 925 0.64 -18.79 -28.21
C ILE A 925 1.88 -19.66 -28.48
N GLY A 926 2.03 -20.74 -27.72
CA GLY A 926 3.18 -21.63 -27.81
C GLY A 926 4.39 -21.15 -27.01
N ALA A 927 5.36 -22.05 -26.85
CA ALA A 927 6.46 -21.87 -25.90
C ALA A 927 7.31 -20.62 -26.18
N GLU A 928 7.53 -20.25 -27.46
CA GLU A 928 8.34 -19.06 -27.76
C GLU A 928 7.59 -17.75 -27.54
N ALA A 929 6.28 -17.66 -27.81
CA ALA A 929 5.49 -16.47 -27.51
C ALA A 929 5.50 -16.14 -26.01
N ARG A 930 5.27 -17.17 -25.15
CA ARG A 930 5.37 -17.02 -23.69
C ARG A 930 6.77 -16.60 -23.25
N ARG A 931 7.82 -17.20 -23.85
CA ARG A 931 9.22 -16.84 -23.63
C ARG A 931 9.62 -15.45 -24.17
N GLN A 932 8.75 -14.78 -24.92
CA GLN A 932 8.90 -13.42 -25.45
C GLN A 932 7.90 -12.42 -24.83
N GLY A 933 7.04 -12.86 -23.91
CA GLY A 933 6.07 -12.01 -23.22
C GLY A 933 4.87 -11.55 -24.06
N ILE A 934 4.69 -12.11 -25.26
CA ILE A 934 3.54 -11.81 -26.14
C ILE A 934 2.28 -12.43 -25.52
N PRO A 935 1.20 -11.67 -25.26
CA PRO A 935 -0.02 -12.24 -24.68
C PRO A 935 -0.85 -12.97 -25.75
N PRO A 936 -1.59 -14.03 -25.38
CA PRO A 936 -2.45 -14.77 -26.30
C PRO A 936 -3.47 -13.86 -27.01
N PHE A 937 -3.55 -14.01 -28.33
CA PHE A 937 -4.47 -13.33 -29.23
C PHE A 937 -4.55 -11.81 -29.01
N TRP A 938 -3.39 -11.18 -28.78
CA TRP A 938 -3.21 -9.76 -28.48
C TRP A 938 -3.96 -8.79 -29.41
N MET A 939 -4.14 -9.16 -30.69
CA MET A 939 -4.90 -8.42 -31.71
C MET A 939 -6.41 -8.29 -31.44
N LEU A 940 -6.95 -9.06 -30.50
CA LEU A 940 -8.39 -9.15 -30.22
C LEU A 940 -8.81 -8.28 -29.02
N GLY A 941 -8.03 -7.25 -28.67
CA GLY A 941 -8.39 -6.25 -27.65
C GLY A 941 -7.30 -5.90 -26.64
N VAL A 942 -6.07 -6.42 -26.75
CA VAL A 942 -4.92 -5.89 -25.99
C VAL A 942 -4.33 -4.71 -26.76
N ALA A 943 -4.08 -4.91 -28.05
CA ALA A 943 -4.11 -3.87 -29.07
C ALA A 943 -5.54 -3.69 -29.62
#